data_AF-A0A6N9EUR6-F1
#
_entry.id   AF-A0A6N9EUR6-F1
#
_cell.length_a   1.000
_cell.length_b   1.000
_cell.length_c   1.000
_cell.angle_alpha   90.00
_cell.angle_beta   90.00
_cell.angle_gamma   90.00
#
_symmetry.space_group_name_H-M   'P 1'
#
loop_
_entity.id
_entity.type
_entity.pdbx_description
1 polymer ?
#
loop_
_entity_poly.entity_id
_entity_poly.type
_entity_poly.pdbx_seq_one_letter_code
_entity_poly.pdbx_strand_id
1 'polypeptide(L)'
;MAASTAGAGLAGRLDRPPHSCGHRDHAGHGGRIDVRPPAGRLDPPAVELPVAGAGDHRPCVPARRRPPGRSRPCAGARRGCGRRGDRSDDCRGGAGRHAGPVPVGPRSPRDSSRAGGRHFAGPPGRAGMDGSGTPHSQVGLVLPGRAGVDPRREPSRRTGGLGPRDPPSQHGSRVPSRRCPGGSAGLGRRLPGDHGCGPVAVTGSDPTQSAGPRRLARHMDHSRVPPAGVRGNDWRELSVAAPDRFEPELPVSVVVAYYEAPEALELTLAALEGQTYPRELFEVVIVDDGSREPLVAPADSPLEVRVVHQEDRGFGLARSRNTGARAAAHEILVFLDCDMMPEAGWLSEHARWHHAACDALTLGFRTHVEVDGIEANAVRTRAGSLADLFADRPSDRPAWIEYHMTRTGALTSDDDDLFRMVTGGNLGVSRSFFEDAGAYDESFTQWGGEDTEFGYRAFVRGGLLVPVPEAMCWHQGAGAKPSDTESASLELQQAKLSQIIATEGFRYSVPGRSFTVPRFVVTVEPGDPDAQRSTAEQVLAGKVHDVVVWIAEPDGTADDPDREQLRRFLAGDPRVRSGPAQQAVEAIPAAPFRVSVPAGATLDSTLVERLRRELGHAVRATRTLSGGETAQIVRTRHLHRAARLGMSLEDYTQLFAQDRPAATPRSLGKLGRIIAGAGRDARRVRSPADALNVVRSLWTLLADAARWRIRRLTGRLLRTARKRRLATKRLVYRTAKKAMKPRRPPAHQDDELQPAQYRLGPEMAAVGPRAETVLAASGRVTSEVGFDTEALIVDTPEHARGADPGTPPVVVALSESDPRASVAAFDAESLNPLQWPVDHSGHGVALGPPERVPREKRPPHAVGPDKRTVCQRAHHVVDASAYHHDSLSRAGTLAALAATGAVVHIIDGDAELHHALGSELYALMADDGTLTADPHQREAFSVAMRRVALRDHSLRARVRQLLAPTGLCGPPLPAVSILLATRRPDRVEAAIDAVAGQTYPRFELMLALHGDGFDRDGIDRRLHDLDHPARVVEAPRHLPLGAVLNAAAAEASGSLLTKFDDDDLYGPEHLWDLVLAHEYSRAPLVGKGAEFVYLEGSDVTLHRFRGGGERYITTQSIAGGALMVTRHCFDDVLGWRPVPRSVDQALIADVVGGGHRAYRTHGMGYVLVRHGEGHTWQAEDDYFLAQANETRSGCDLAFAGITPLGSPDR
;
A
#
# COMPACT_ATOMS: atom_id res chain seq x y z
N MET A 1 53.20 -54.41 3.15
CA MET A 1 53.19 -55.89 3.30
C MET A 1 51.72 -56.34 3.23
N ALA A 2 51.29 -57.42 2.57
CA ALA A 2 51.82 -58.29 1.50
C ALA A 2 50.62 -59.18 1.02
N ALA A 3 50.58 -59.87 -0.13
CA ALA A 3 51.49 -60.05 -1.28
C ALA A 3 50.61 -60.18 -2.57
N SER A 4 51.01 -59.67 -3.74
CA SER A 4 51.74 -60.35 -4.84
C SER A 4 51.07 -61.57 -5.52
N THR A 5 51.22 -61.63 -6.85
CA THR A 5 51.32 -62.84 -7.73
C THR A 5 50.10 -63.79 -7.92
N ALA A 6 49.87 -64.42 -9.08
CA ALA A 6 50.38 -64.21 -10.46
C ALA A 6 49.67 -65.10 -11.52
N GLY A 7 49.71 -64.65 -12.79
CA GLY A 7 49.72 -65.52 -13.99
C GLY A 7 48.38 -65.94 -14.61
N ALA A 8 48.33 -66.53 -15.82
CA ALA A 8 49.30 -66.55 -16.93
C ALA A 8 48.69 -67.19 -18.20
N GLY A 9 49.10 -66.75 -19.40
CA GLY A 9 48.74 -67.37 -20.70
C GLY A 9 47.42 -66.88 -21.33
N LEU A 10 47.17 -67.04 -22.63
CA LEU A 10 47.98 -67.67 -23.69
C LEU A 10 47.60 -67.13 -25.09
N ALA A 11 48.54 -67.21 -26.04
CA ALA A 11 48.41 -67.13 -27.51
C ALA A 11 47.31 -66.24 -28.15
N GLY A 12 47.71 -65.13 -28.80
CA GLY A 12 46.79 -64.25 -29.53
C GLY A 12 47.45 -63.13 -30.37
N ARG A 13 48.36 -63.48 -31.29
CA ARG A 13 48.70 -62.63 -32.45
C ARG A 13 48.13 -63.28 -33.71
N LEU A 14 48.02 -62.48 -34.79
CA LEU A 14 47.33 -62.70 -36.08
C LEU A 14 45.96 -61.98 -36.14
N ASP A 15 45.65 -61.20 -37.19
CA ASP A 15 46.60 -60.56 -38.10
C ASP A 15 46.04 -59.26 -38.72
N ARG A 16 46.94 -58.44 -39.27
CA ARG A 16 46.59 -57.44 -40.29
C ARG A 16 46.48 -58.17 -41.65
N PRO A 17 45.94 -57.54 -42.71
CA PRO A 17 46.87 -56.92 -43.66
C PRO A 17 46.25 -55.57 -44.18
N PRO A 18 46.50 -55.04 -45.40
CA PRO A 18 47.03 -53.68 -45.45
C PRO A 18 46.31 -52.78 -46.48
N HIS A 19 46.97 -51.66 -46.78
CA HIS A 19 47.02 -51.06 -48.13
C HIS A 19 46.88 -52.14 -49.23
N SER A 20 46.18 -51.86 -50.33
CA SER A 20 46.71 -50.92 -51.32
C SER A 20 45.68 -50.55 -52.38
N CYS A 21 45.91 -49.40 -53.02
CA CYS A 21 45.18 -48.92 -54.20
C CYS A 21 43.67 -48.69 -53.96
N GLY A 22 42.92 -48.06 -54.86
CA GLY A 22 43.35 -47.38 -56.07
C GLY A 22 42.77 -47.95 -57.36
N HIS A 23 41.76 -47.25 -57.85
CA HIS A 23 41.45 -47.03 -59.27
C HIS A 23 40.69 -48.11 -60.08
N ARG A 24 39.70 -47.58 -60.85
CA ARG A 24 39.15 -48.05 -62.15
C ARG A 24 38.14 -49.20 -62.08
N ASP A 25 37.07 -49.20 -62.88
CA ASP A 25 36.46 -48.19 -63.78
C ASP A 25 34.97 -48.59 -64.00
N HIS A 26 34.00 -47.81 -64.48
CA HIS A 26 33.86 -46.52 -65.20
C HIS A 26 32.53 -45.85 -64.68
N ALA A 27 32.01 -44.68 -65.08
CA ALA A 27 32.44 -43.39 -65.66
C ALA A 27 31.16 -42.49 -65.70
N GLY A 28 31.16 -41.16 -65.92
CA GLY A 28 32.24 -40.19 -66.10
C GLY A 28 31.68 -38.77 -66.41
N HIS A 29 32.58 -37.79 -66.51
CA HIS A 29 32.36 -36.35 -66.83
C HIS A 29 31.59 -35.50 -65.79
N GLY A 30 31.93 -34.22 -65.55
CA GLY A 30 33.08 -33.43 -66.04
C GLY A 30 32.98 -31.92 -65.71
N GLY A 31 34.11 -31.21 -65.62
CA GLY A 31 34.19 -29.77 -65.22
C GLY A 31 34.29 -29.60 -63.69
N ARG A 32 35.20 -28.83 -63.06
CA ARG A 32 35.93 -27.58 -63.38
C ARG A 32 35.02 -26.40 -63.77
N ILE A 33 34.97 -25.37 -62.90
CA ILE A 33 35.66 -24.08 -63.13
C ILE A 33 35.78 -23.32 -61.80
N ASP A 34 36.65 -22.30 -61.81
CA ASP A 34 37.13 -21.48 -60.68
C ASP A 34 36.27 -20.19 -60.50
N VAL A 35 36.85 -19.12 -59.93
CA VAL A 35 36.47 -17.69 -60.09
C VAL A 35 35.48 -17.07 -59.06
N ARG A 36 36.05 -16.41 -58.05
CA ARG A 36 35.64 -15.04 -57.64
C ARG A 36 36.15 -14.02 -58.70
N PRO A 37 35.68 -12.76 -58.75
CA PRO A 37 34.40 -12.14 -58.33
C PRO A 37 33.79 -11.50 -59.64
N PRO A 38 33.46 -10.19 -59.84
CA PRO A 38 33.06 -9.07 -58.96
C PRO A 38 31.85 -8.23 -59.48
N ALA A 39 31.69 -7.04 -58.88
CA ALA A 39 31.01 -5.84 -59.41
C ALA A 39 29.46 -5.82 -59.46
N GLY A 40 28.89 -4.77 -58.85
CA GLY A 40 27.51 -4.32 -59.08
C GLY A 40 27.50 -2.86 -59.54
N ARG A 41 26.35 -2.36 -60.03
CA ARG A 41 26.15 -0.94 -60.36
C ARG A 41 24.67 -0.60 -60.64
N LEU A 42 24.35 0.69 -60.47
CA LEU A 42 23.26 1.46 -61.11
C LEU A 42 21.79 1.15 -60.72
N ASP A 43 21.29 1.96 -59.77
CA ASP A 43 20.22 2.97 -59.93
C ASP A 43 18.90 2.65 -60.71
N PRO A 44 17.73 3.01 -60.16
CA PRO A 44 16.43 2.86 -60.83
C PRO A 44 15.92 4.16 -61.50
N PRO A 45 15.17 4.07 -62.62
CA PRO A 45 14.13 5.03 -63.00
C PRO A 45 12.79 4.64 -62.33
N ALA A 46 12.00 5.51 -61.67
CA ALA A 46 11.58 6.88 -61.96
C ALA A 46 10.42 6.99 -62.98
N VAL A 47 9.21 7.26 -62.47
CA VAL A 47 8.11 7.97 -63.12
C VAL A 47 7.46 8.87 -62.06
N GLU A 48 7.09 10.10 -62.40
CA GLU A 48 6.77 11.16 -61.44
C GLU A 48 5.28 11.51 -61.30
N LEU A 49 4.99 12.08 -60.13
CA LEU A 49 3.97 13.08 -59.74
C LEU A 49 3.23 13.81 -60.87
N PRO A 50 1.93 14.17 -60.68
CA PRO A 50 1.60 15.45 -60.00
C PRO A 50 0.29 15.47 -59.16
N VAL A 51 -0.03 16.43 -58.26
CA VAL A 51 0.72 17.48 -57.51
C VAL A 51 -0.18 18.02 -56.37
N ALA A 52 0.44 18.51 -55.28
CA ALA A 52 -0.12 19.37 -54.18
C ALA A 52 -1.24 18.81 -53.25
N GLY A 53 -1.26 19.16 -51.96
CA GLY A 53 -0.23 19.86 -51.16
C GLY A 53 -0.71 20.38 -49.79
N ALA A 54 0.22 20.40 -48.81
CA ALA A 54 0.17 21.03 -47.46
C ALA A 54 -1.03 20.70 -46.51
N GLY A 55 -0.82 20.38 -45.23
CA GLY A 55 0.43 20.34 -44.45
C GLY A 55 0.30 19.61 -43.10
N ASP A 56 1.31 19.76 -42.25
CA ASP A 56 1.54 19.05 -40.97
C ASP A 56 0.41 19.21 -39.92
N HIS A 57 0.23 18.31 -38.94
CA HIS A 57 1.23 17.52 -38.21
C HIS A 57 0.85 16.06 -37.88
N ARG A 58 1.85 15.23 -37.56
CA ARG A 58 1.74 13.97 -36.81
C ARG A 58 2.65 13.96 -35.56
N PRO A 59 2.31 13.22 -34.49
CA PRO A 59 3.15 13.07 -33.30
C PRO A 59 4.32 12.08 -33.52
N CYS A 60 5.37 12.19 -32.72
CA CYS A 60 6.52 11.29 -32.74
C CYS A 60 6.71 10.52 -31.41
N VAL A 61 7.06 9.24 -31.53
CA VAL A 61 7.34 8.30 -30.43
C VAL A 61 8.83 8.38 -30.05
N PRO A 62 9.22 8.30 -28.76
CA PRO A 62 10.61 8.45 -28.33
C PRO A 62 11.45 7.18 -28.56
N ALA A 63 12.71 7.35 -28.96
CA ALA A 63 13.68 6.25 -29.06
C ALA A 63 15.11 6.64 -28.63
N ARG A 64 15.64 5.85 -27.68
CA ARG A 64 17.05 5.44 -27.47
C ARG A 64 18.18 6.42 -27.81
N ARG A 65 19.00 6.77 -26.80
CA ARG A 65 20.41 7.20 -26.99
C ARG A 65 21.40 6.16 -26.48
N ARG A 66 22.51 5.97 -27.20
CA ARG A 66 23.74 5.29 -26.75
C ARG A 66 24.89 6.32 -26.65
N PRO A 67 25.96 6.06 -25.89
CA PRO A 67 26.99 7.05 -25.56
C PRO A 67 28.12 7.15 -26.60
N PRO A 68 28.82 8.30 -26.69
CA PRO A 68 30.10 8.43 -27.37
C PRO A 68 31.29 8.24 -26.41
N GLY A 69 32.38 7.64 -26.89
CA GLY A 69 33.65 7.52 -26.17
C GLY A 69 34.84 8.15 -26.91
N ARG A 70 35.77 8.72 -26.14
CA ARG A 70 37.20 8.98 -26.45
C ARG A 70 37.62 9.27 -27.92
N SER A 71 38.18 10.46 -28.17
CA SER A 71 39.59 10.56 -28.63
C SER A 71 40.20 11.98 -28.67
N ARG A 72 41.41 12.06 -28.10
CA ARG A 72 42.60 12.95 -28.22
C ARG A 72 42.57 14.35 -28.92
N PRO A 73 43.40 15.32 -28.45
CA PRO A 73 43.62 16.64 -29.05
C PRO A 73 44.91 16.74 -29.92
N CYS A 74 45.07 17.83 -30.70
CA CYS A 74 46.39 18.45 -30.99
C CYS A 74 46.35 19.84 -31.68
N ALA A 75 47.28 20.72 -31.26
CA ALA A 75 47.96 21.84 -31.97
C ALA A 75 47.16 22.96 -32.74
N GLY A 76 47.65 24.22 -32.69
CA GLY A 76 47.01 25.35 -33.42
C GLY A 76 47.78 26.69 -33.60
N ALA A 77 48.64 27.09 -32.65
CA ALA A 77 49.76 28.06 -32.81
C ALA A 77 49.56 29.58 -33.18
N ARG A 78 50.08 30.45 -32.28
CA ARG A 78 50.88 31.71 -32.49
C ARG A 78 50.23 33.13 -32.54
N ARG A 79 51.09 34.08 -32.08
CA ARG A 79 51.08 35.58 -32.11
C ARG A 79 50.17 36.28 -31.07
N GLY A 80 50.59 37.36 -30.39
CA GLY A 80 51.93 37.95 -30.22
C GLY A 80 51.95 39.39 -29.68
N CYS A 81 53.00 39.75 -28.91
CA CYS A 81 53.33 41.09 -28.32
C CYS A 81 52.44 41.60 -27.15
N GLY A 82 52.95 42.32 -26.12
CA GLY A 82 54.36 42.52 -25.70
C GLY A 82 54.62 43.75 -24.78
N ARG A 83 55.86 43.82 -24.23
CA ARG A 83 56.59 44.95 -23.56
C ARG A 83 56.51 45.17 -22.01
N ARG A 84 57.71 45.12 -21.38
CA ARG A 84 58.29 45.97 -20.28
C ARG A 84 57.58 46.01 -18.91
N GLY A 85 58.25 46.17 -17.76
CA GLY A 85 59.68 46.22 -17.35
C GLY A 85 59.74 46.40 -15.81
N ASP A 86 60.57 45.69 -15.04
CA ASP A 86 62.00 45.95 -14.70
C ASP A 86 62.19 46.65 -13.32
N ARG A 87 63.06 46.09 -12.45
CA ARG A 87 63.58 46.59 -11.13
C ARG A 87 62.64 46.70 -9.90
N SER A 88 63.13 46.69 -8.64
CA SER A 88 64.33 46.05 -8.02
C SER A 88 64.29 46.12 -6.46
N ASP A 89 65.22 45.40 -5.80
CA ASP A 89 65.89 45.66 -4.50
C ASP A 89 65.20 45.46 -3.11
N ASP A 90 65.77 44.51 -2.34
CA ASP A 90 66.27 44.62 -0.93
C ASP A 90 65.35 44.97 0.29
N CYS A 91 65.62 44.57 1.55
CA CYS A 91 66.59 43.61 2.12
C CYS A 91 66.22 43.19 3.57
N ARG A 92 66.61 41.97 4.01
CA ARG A 92 66.82 41.50 5.42
C ARG A 92 65.60 41.51 6.40
N GLY A 93 65.55 40.67 7.44
CA GLY A 93 66.39 39.52 7.79
C GLY A 93 66.24 39.10 9.28
N GLY A 94 66.45 37.81 9.60
CA GLY A 94 66.47 37.30 10.98
C GLY A 94 66.42 35.77 11.05
N ALA A 95 67.38 35.12 11.72
CA ALA A 95 67.47 33.65 11.78
C ALA A 95 68.27 33.10 12.98
N GLY A 96 67.81 31.98 13.54
CA GLY A 96 68.52 31.05 14.44
C GLY A 96 67.65 29.78 14.62
N ARG A 97 68.11 28.50 14.60
CA ARG A 97 69.35 27.84 15.07
C ARG A 97 69.49 27.86 16.61
N HIS A 98 69.81 26.78 17.33
CA HIS A 98 70.11 25.35 17.04
C HIS A 98 69.78 24.50 18.32
N ALA A 99 69.82 23.15 18.38
CA ALA A 99 69.41 22.03 17.49
C ALA A 99 69.91 20.68 18.09
N GLY A 100 69.14 19.57 18.01
CA GLY A 100 69.69 18.20 18.22
C GLY A 100 68.73 17.12 18.78
N PRO A 101 69.11 15.81 18.79
CA PRO A 101 68.15 14.68 18.99
C PRO A 101 68.58 13.49 19.92
N VAL A 102 67.59 12.72 20.45
CA VAL A 102 67.60 11.21 20.60
C VAL A 102 68.60 10.57 21.64
N PRO A 103 68.41 9.36 22.26
CA PRO A 103 67.24 8.59 22.78
C PRO A 103 67.45 7.96 24.21
N VAL A 104 66.73 6.85 24.53
CA VAL A 104 66.94 5.79 25.59
C VAL A 104 66.26 5.98 26.99
N GLY A 105 65.68 4.89 27.54
CA GLY A 105 65.15 4.73 28.92
C GLY A 105 66.09 3.92 29.83
N PRO A 106 65.66 2.94 30.68
CA PRO A 106 64.29 2.53 31.09
C PRO A 106 64.12 2.32 32.63
N ARG A 107 62.91 1.95 33.12
CA ARG A 107 62.63 0.89 34.14
C ARG A 107 61.14 0.80 34.56
N SER A 108 60.77 -0.34 35.16
CA SER A 108 59.44 -0.80 35.65
C SER A 108 59.70 -1.83 36.78
N PRO A 109 58.74 -2.60 37.37
CA PRO A 109 57.27 -2.49 37.54
C PRO A 109 56.80 -2.65 39.02
N ARG A 110 55.47 -2.67 39.25
CA ARG A 110 54.68 -3.46 40.25
C ARG A 110 53.19 -3.29 39.89
N ASP A 111 52.43 -4.32 39.55
CA ASP A 111 51.77 -5.35 40.40
C ASP A 111 50.69 -4.79 41.37
N SER A 112 49.48 -5.38 41.52
CA SER A 112 48.92 -6.60 40.87
C SER A 112 47.42 -6.84 41.17
N SER A 113 46.61 -7.25 40.16
CA SER A 113 45.49 -8.25 40.27
C SER A 113 44.28 -7.91 41.20
N ARG A 114 43.15 -8.66 41.32
CA ARG A 114 42.37 -9.65 40.51
C ARG A 114 40.99 -9.90 41.18
N ALA A 115 39.93 -10.19 40.41
CA ALA A 115 38.70 -10.93 40.81
C ALA A 115 37.83 -10.40 41.99
N GLY A 116 36.60 -10.88 42.26
CA GLY A 116 35.66 -11.68 41.44
C GLY A 116 34.55 -12.42 42.24
N GLY A 117 33.30 -12.41 41.73
CA GLY A 117 32.16 -13.26 42.18
C GLY A 117 31.40 -12.81 43.45
N ARG A 118 30.31 -13.47 43.90
CA ARG A 118 29.15 -14.13 43.22
C ARG A 118 28.15 -14.69 44.29
N HIS A 119 26.83 -14.50 44.11
CA HIS A 119 25.70 -15.17 44.83
C HIS A 119 25.56 -14.83 46.36
N PHE A 120 24.38 -14.81 47.00
CA PHE A 120 23.27 -15.81 47.05
C PHE A 120 21.84 -15.22 47.24
N ALA A 121 20.83 -16.11 47.21
CA ALA A 121 19.38 -15.89 47.52
C ALA A 121 19.11 -15.67 49.05
N GLY A 122 17.90 -15.47 49.58
CA GLY A 122 16.52 -15.59 49.08
C GLY A 122 15.43 -15.10 50.10
N PRO A 123 14.12 -15.40 49.91
CA PRO A 123 12.96 -14.79 50.62
C PRO A 123 12.44 -15.64 51.82
N PRO A 124 11.27 -15.39 52.52
CA PRO A 124 10.19 -14.39 52.32
C PRO A 124 9.63 -13.68 53.60
N GLY A 125 8.60 -12.82 53.47
CA GLY A 125 7.83 -12.24 54.60
C GLY A 125 6.63 -11.34 54.20
N ARG A 126 5.70 -11.03 55.13
CA ARG A 126 4.49 -10.17 54.91
C ARG A 126 4.14 -9.30 56.13
N ALA A 127 3.62 -8.08 55.85
CA ALA A 127 2.95 -7.12 56.77
C ALA A 127 3.81 -6.52 57.91
N GLY A 128 3.54 -5.29 58.43
CA GLY A 128 2.60 -4.25 57.97
C GLY A 128 2.51 -3.04 58.95
N MET A 129 1.95 -1.91 58.47
CA MET A 129 1.43 -0.71 59.19
C MET A 129 2.32 0.14 60.16
N ASP A 130 2.37 1.44 59.81
CA ASP A 130 2.16 2.66 60.61
C ASP A 130 3.13 3.16 61.73
N GLY A 131 3.24 4.51 61.82
CA GLY A 131 3.70 5.28 62.99
C GLY A 131 5.20 5.68 63.06
N SER A 132 5.70 6.75 62.44
CA SER A 132 5.54 8.21 62.72
C SER A 132 6.23 8.75 63.99
N GLY A 133 7.21 9.66 63.85
CA GLY A 133 7.85 10.39 64.96
C GLY A 133 8.73 11.57 64.52
N THR A 134 8.54 12.74 65.13
CA THR A 134 9.24 14.04 64.91
C THR A 134 10.01 14.43 66.22
N PRO A 135 10.38 15.69 66.62
CA PRO A 135 10.31 17.05 66.02
C PRO A 135 11.54 17.98 66.27
N HIS A 136 11.37 19.31 66.07
CA HIS A 136 11.88 20.50 66.82
C HIS A 136 12.26 21.68 65.87
N SER A 137 12.03 23.00 66.14
CA SER A 137 11.23 23.69 67.19
C SER A 137 11.11 25.25 67.01
N GLN A 138 9.91 25.82 67.23
CA GLN A 138 9.58 27.14 67.88
C GLN A 138 10.03 28.50 67.25
N VAL A 139 9.43 29.71 67.44
CA VAL A 139 8.18 30.22 68.13
C VAL A 139 7.79 31.65 67.62
N GLY A 140 6.50 32.10 67.70
CA GLY A 140 6.10 33.53 67.50
C GLY A 140 4.57 33.86 67.54
N LEU A 141 4.13 34.88 68.30
CA LEU A 141 2.78 35.18 68.87
C LEU A 141 1.56 35.59 67.97
N VAL A 142 0.38 34.94 68.20
CA VAL A 142 -0.92 35.44 68.77
C VAL A 142 -1.83 36.53 68.09
N LEU A 143 -2.99 36.06 67.53
CA LEU A 143 -4.42 36.53 67.62
C LEU A 143 -4.90 37.96 67.16
N PRO A 144 -6.24 38.22 66.95
CA PRO A 144 -7.45 37.34 66.93
C PRO A 144 -8.39 37.50 65.68
N GLY A 145 -9.36 36.57 65.47
CA GLY A 145 -10.48 36.74 64.52
C GLY A 145 -11.53 35.59 64.53
N ARG A 146 -12.84 35.90 64.57
CA ARG A 146 -13.97 34.95 64.78
C ARG A 146 -14.62 34.39 63.50
N ALA A 147 -15.58 33.46 63.65
CA ALA A 147 -16.32 32.77 62.57
C ALA A 147 -17.80 33.25 62.43
N GLY A 148 -18.41 33.01 61.26
CA GLY A 148 -19.81 33.38 60.91
C GLY A 148 -20.42 32.41 59.86
N VAL A 149 -21.74 32.20 59.87
CA VAL A 149 -22.38 30.90 59.53
C VAL A 149 -23.83 31.05 58.96
N ASP A 150 -24.14 30.41 57.81
CA ASP A 150 -25.49 29.88 57.39
C ASP A 150 -26.63 30.95 57.13
N PRO A 151 -27.94 30.63 56.86
CA PRO A 151 -28.53 29.74 55.82
C PRO A 151 -29.90 30.13 55.14
N ARG A 152 -30.39 29.25 54.23
CA ARG A 152 -31.80 28.82 53.91
C ARG A 152 -32.61 29.41 52.71
N ARG A 153 -32.92 28.47 51.79
CA ARG A 153 -34.26 28.01 51.32
C ARG A 153 -35.21 28.90 50.47
N GLU A 154 -35.60 28.28 49.35
CA GLU A 154 -37.00 28.20 48.83
C GLU A 154 -37.64 29.50 48.27
N PRO A 155 -38.83 29.43 47.62
CA PRO A 155 -39.02 28.66 46.40
C PRO A 155 -39.85 29.40 45.31
N SER A 156 -39.77 28.92 44.05
CA SER A 156 -40.81 29.13 43.02
C SER A 156 -40.98 30.60 42.56
N ARG A 157 -41.77 31.01 41.55
CA ARG A 157 -42.50 30.34 40.44
C ARG A 157 -42.87 31.44 39.42
N ARG A 158 -42.94 31.09 38.12
CA ARG A 158 -43.89 31.60 37.11
C ARG A 158 -43.82 33.07 36.57
N THR A 159 -43.87 33.11 35.22
CA THR A 159 -44.74 33.94 34.32
C THR A 159 -44.50 35.42 34.06
N GLY A 160 -44.60 35.77 32.76
CA GLY A 160 -44.91 37.11 32.24
C GLY A 160 -43.66 37.95 31.94
N GLY A 161 -43.27 38.25 30.70
CA GLY A 161 -43.97 38.16 29.40
C GLY A 161 -44.38 39.55 28.90
N LEU A 162 -44.43 39.72 27.57
CA LEU A 162 -44.64 40.98 26.82
C LEU A 162 -43.39 41.90 26.72
N GLY A 163 -43.13 42.39 25.51
CA GLY A 163 -42.34 43.61 25.22
C GLY A 163 -43.30 44.78 24.95
N PRO A 164 -43.09 45.66 23.95
CA PRO A 164 -41.96 45.79 23.00
C PRO A 164 -41.43 47.26 22.90
N ARG A 165 -40.60 47.58 21.88
CA ARG A 165 -40.19 48.93 21.41
C ARG A 165 -39.21 49.71 22.32
N ASP A 166 -38.35 50.63 21.86
CA ASP A 166 -37.81 50.96 20.52
C ASP A 166 -36.45 51.72 20.71
N PRO A 167 -35.59 51.90 19.66
CA PRO A 167 -34.20 52.43 19.78
C PRO A 167 -34.10 53.98 19.70
N PRO A 168 -32.92 54.62 19.89
CA PRO A 168 -32.09 55.00 18.71
C PRO A 168 -30.56 55.28 18.89
N SER A 169 -29.85 55.28 17.74
CA SER A 169 -28.75 56.20 17.32
C SER A 169 -27.32 56.15 17.92
N GLN A 170 -26.34 56.62 17.12
CA GLN A 170 -24.88 56.42 17.20
C GLN A 170 -24.06 57.71 17.49
N HIS A 171 -22.71 57.57 17.49
CA HIS A 171 -21.63 58.58 17.36
C HIS A 171 -21.26 59.39 18.64
N GLY A 172 -20.01 59.84 18.84
CA GLY A 172 -18.74 59.67 18.08
C GLY A 172 -17.67 60.72 18.46
N SER A 173 -16.38 60.58 18.06
CA SER A 173 -15.33 61.62 18.27
C SER A 173 -14.05 61.43 17.40
N ARG A 174 -13.11 62.40 17.40
CA ARG A 174 -11.94 62.52 16.47
C ARG A 174 -10.63 63.07 17.13
N VAL A 175 -9.51 62.74 16.46
CA VAL A 175 -8.11 63.32 16.38
C VAL A 175 -7.99 64.88 16.49
N PRO A 176 -6.80 65.57 16.66
CA PRO A 176 -5.47 65.26 16.02
C PRO A 176 -4.09 65.75 16.62
N SER A 177 -2.99 65.21 16.03
CA SER A 177 -1.72 65.88 15.55
C SER A 177 -0.41 66.03 16.39
N ARG A 178 0.76 65.58 15.84
CA ARG A 178 1.92 66.39 15.32
C ARG A 178 3.34 65.69 15.31
N ARG A 179 3.96 65.67 14.12
CA ARG A 179 5.41 65.83 13.75
C ARG A 179 6.52 64.81 14.15
N CYS A 180 7.56 64.76 13.30
CA CYS A 180 8.81 64.01 13.39
C CYS A 180 10.02 64.89 12.98
N PRO A 181 11.29 64.48 13.23
CA PRO A 181 12.51 65.00 12.57
C PRO A 181 13.07 64.06 11.47
N GLY A 182 14.03 64.53 10.66
CA GLY A 182 14.79 63.76 9.65
C GLY A 182 16.30 64.03 9.74
N GLY A 183 17.19 63.60 8.83
CA GLY A 183 17.01 62.88 7.55
C GLY A 183 18.33 62.84 6.73
N SER A 184 18.24 62.65 5.40
CA SER A 184 19.32 62.67 4.36
C SER A 184 20.34 61.50 4.31
N ALA A 185 21.11 61.27 3.23
CA ALA A 185 20.82 61.10 1.78
C ALA A 185 22.11 60.71 0.99
N GLY A 186 22.06 59.82 -0.03
CA GLY A 186 23.18 59.68 -0.99
C GLY A 186 23.24 58.45 -1.95
N LEU A 187 23.39 58.74 -3.25
CA LEU A 187 24.11 57.98 -4.31
C LEU A 187 23.76 56.49 -4.68
N GLY A 188 23.04 56.31 -5.80
CA GLY A 188 23.70 56.01 -7.10
C GLY A 188 23.88 54.56 -7.65
N ARG A 189 22.96 54.15 -8.57
CA ARG A 189 23.18 53.32 -9.81
C ARG A 189 23.83 51.91 -9.75
N ARG A 190 23.07 50.85 -10.11
CA ARG A 190 23.17 50.04 -11.39
C ARG A 190 22.29 48.77 -11.40
N LEU A 191 21.98 48.26 -12.61
CA LEU A 191 21.38 46.94 -12.96
C LEU A 191 22.51 45.93 -13.32
N PRO A 192 22.32 44.58 -13.30
CA PRO A 192 21.44 43.77 -14.19
C PRO A 192 20.66 42.63 -13.47
N GLY A 193 19.82 41.77 -14.09
CA GLY A 193 19.24 41.75 -15.46
C GLY A 193 18.92 40.32 -15.98
N ASP A 194 17.81 40.18 -16.75
CA ASP A 194 17.43 39.06 -17.66
C ASP A 194 17.17 37.64 -17.08
N HIS A 195 16.27 36.75 -17.58
CA HIS A 195 15.34 36.65 -18.75
C HIS A 195 13.97 36.04 -18.27
N GLY A 196 12.87 35.85 -19.05
CA GLY A 196 12.54 36.27 -20.43
C GLY A 196 11.41 35.50 -21.19
N CYS A 197 10.22 35.24 -20.60
CA CYS A 197 8.94 34.86 -21.29
C CYS A 197 8.83 33.45 -21.96
N GLY A 198 7.64 32.91 -22.33
CA GLY A 198 6.24 33.39 -22.24
C GLY A 198 5.23 32.33 -22.75
N PRO A 199 3.94 32.65 -22.94
CA PRO A 199 3.47 32.74 -24.33
C PRO A 199 2.52 33.92 -24.67
N VAL A 200 2.52 34.19 -25.98
CA VAL A 200 1.79 35.17 -26.83
C VAL A 200 0.41 35.64 -26.37
N ALA A 201 0.16 36.94 -26.54
CA ALA A 201 -1.17 37.53 -26.77
C ALA A 201 -1.25 38.11 -28.21
N VAL A 202 -2.44 38.09 -28.82
CA VAL A 202 -2.72 38.68 -30.15
C VAL A 202 -3.51 39.99 -29.97
N THR A 203 -3.24 41.01 -30.80
CA THR A 203 -3.70 42.38 -30.58
C THR A 203 -4.69 42.89 -31.64
N GLY A 204 -5.91 43.21 -31.19
CA GLY A 204 -6.59 44.48 -31.47
C GLY A 204 -7.30 44.70 -32.83
N SER A 205 -8.61 44.92 -32.76
CA SER A 205 -9.32 45.90 -33.61
C SER A 205 -10.68 46.31 -33.00
N ASP A 206 -10.85 47.60 -32.74
CA ASP A 206 -12.14 48.31 -32.53
C ASP A 206 -12.77 48.57 -33.95
N PRO A 207 -14.03 49.07 -34.15
CA PRO A 207 -14.90 49.80 -33.21
C PRO A 207 -16.45 49.60 -33.34
N THR A 208 -17.19 50.48 -32.65
CA THR A 208 -18.56 51.00 -32.90
C THR A 208 -19.70 50.62 -31.93
N GLN A 209 -20.76 51.44 -31.94
CA GLN A 209 -21.75 51.61 -30.88
C GLN A 209 -23.17 51.20 -31.30
N SER A 210 -23.96 50.63 -30.38
CA SER A 210 -25.38 50.99 -30.23
C SER A 210 -25.86 50.72 -28.78
N ALA A 211 -26.98 51.33 -28.37
CA ALA A 211 -27.35 51.46 -26.96
C ALA A 211 -28.24 50.31 -26.42
N GLY A 212 -28.05 49.97 -25.14
CA GLY A 212 -28.92 49.11 -24.32
C GLY A 212 -29.16 49.70 -22.92
N PRO A 213 -30.25 49.35 -22.22
CA PRO A 213 -30.72 50.09 -21.04
C PRO A 213 -29.97 49.76 -19.73
N ARG A 214 -29.91 50.75 -18.84
CA ARG A 214 -29.36 50.62 -17.48
C ARG A 214 -30.23 49.70 -16.61
N ARG A 215 -29.77 48.48 -16.26
CA ARG A 215 -30.26 47.77 -15.06
C ARG A 215 -29.59 48.34 -13.80
N LEU A 216 -30.35 48.52 -12.73
CA LEU A 216 -29.80 48.89 -11.41
C LEU A 216 -29.23 47.65 -10.72
N ALA A 217 -27.99 47.32 -11.01
CA ALA A 217 -27.21 46.43 -10.14
C ALA A 217 -26.92 47.15 -8.81
N ARG A 218 -27.84 47.02 -7.83
CA ARG A 218 -27.49 47.27 -6.43
C ARG A 218 -26.51 46.17 -6.01
N HIS A 219 -25.23 46.50 -5.88
CA HIS A 219 -24.31 45.66 -5.12
C HIS A 219 -24.83 45.59 -3.68
N MET A 220 -25.49 44.47 -3.35
CA MET A 220 -25.78 44.11 -1.97
C MET A 220 -24.46 43.79 -1.28
N ASP A 221 -24.31 44.30 -0.07
CA ASP A 221 -23.12 44.06 0.74
C ASP A 221 -23.23 42.70 1.43
N HIS A 222 -22.63 41.68 0.82
CA HIS A 222 -22.67 40.30 1.31
C HIS A 222 -21.95 40.12 2.67
N SER A 223 -21.17 41.09 3.15
CA SER A 223 -20.59 41.06 4.50
C SER A 223 -21.63 41.11 5.64
N ARG A 224 -22.91 41.33 5.30
CA ARG A 224 -24.04 41.36 6.24
C ARG A 224 -24.49 39.99 6.73
N VAL A 225 -24.23 38.90 5.99
CA VAL A 225 -24.61 37.55 6.43
C VAL A 225 -23.51 37.01 7.34
N PRO A 226 -23.78 36.69 8.62
CA PRO A 226 -22.76 36.22 9.54
C PRO A 226 -22.35 34.76 9.26
N PRO A 227 -21.16 34.31 9.69
CA PRO A 227 -20.81 32.89 9.75
C PRO A 227 -21.54 32.19 10.91
N ALA A 228 -21.68 30.87 10.82
CA ALA A 228 -22.47 30.07 11.75
C ALA A 228 -21.84 29.97 13.16
N GLY A 229 -22.32 30.79 14.09
CA GLY A 229 -21.97 30.80 15.51
C GLY A 229 -22.45 29.59 16.34
N VAL A 230 -22.51 28.39 15.75
CA VAL A 230 -23.12 27.19 16.35
C VAL A 230 -22.11 26.19 16.91
N ARG A 231 -22.57 25.39 17.88
CA ARG A 231 -21.81 24.32 18.53
C ARG A 231 -21.68 23.09 17.63
N GLY A 232 -20.46 22.59 17.46
CA GLY A 232 -20.24 21.27 16.84
C GLY A 232 -20.70 21.24 15.37
N ASN A 233 -21.81 20.58 15.07
CA ASN A 233 -22.52 20.72 13.79
C ASN A 233 -24.04 20.78 14.06
N ASP A 234 -24.44 21.42 15.16
CA ASP A 234 -25.83 21.56 15.59
C ASP A 234 -26.50 22.74 14.86
N TRP A 235 -26.78 22.55 13.58
CA TRP A 235 -27.44 23.52 12.70
C TRP A 235 -28.80 24.02 13.23
N ARG A 236 -29.40 23.31 14.18
CA ARG A 236 -30.65 23.71 14.87
C ARG A 236 -30.48 24.90 15.80
N GLU A 237 -29.24 25.30 16.11
CA GLU A 237 -28.94 26.50 16.88
C GLU A 237 -29.05 27.79 16.02
N LEU A 238 -29.09 27.69 14.68
CA LEU A 238 -29.40 28.83 13.80
C LEU A 238 -30.89 29.18 13.86
N SER A 239 -31.17 30.47 13.98
CA SER A 239 -32.52 31.00 13.75
C SER A 239 -32.72 31.22 12.25
N VAL A 240 -33.64 30.48 11.65
CA VAL A 240 -33.97 30.55 10.22
C VAL A 240 -35.47 30.76 10.08
N ALA A 241 -35.88 31.54 9.08
CA ALA A 241 -37.29 31.71 8.75
C ALA A 241 -37.93 30.36 8.41
N ALA A 242 -39.18 30.17 8.84
CA ALA A 242 -40.01 29.07 8.37
C ALA A 242 -40.48 29.37 6.93
N PRO A 243 -40.76 28.37 6.09
CA PRO A 243 -41.08 28.58 4.67
C PRO A 243 -42.33 29.45 4.44
N ASP A 244 -43.29 29.46 5.38
CA ASP A 244 -44.48 30.31 5.37
C ASP A 244 -44.21 31.81 5.65
N ARG A 245 -42.95 32.17 5.97
CA ARG A 245 -42.52 33.50 6.45
C ARG A 245 -41.13 33.90 5.95
N PHE A 246 -40.61 33.18 4.96
CA PHE A 246 -39.32 33.48 4.37
C PHE A 246 -39.54 34.44 3.20
N GLU A 247 -39.18 35.70 3.42
CA GLU A 247 -39.14 36.74 2.37
C GLU A 247 -37.74 36.70 1.71
N PRO A 248 -37.62 36.38 0.41
CA PRO A 248 -36.31 36.32 -0.26
C PRO A 248 -35.70 37.71 -0.53
N GLU A 249 -34.43 37.90 -0.16
CA GLU A 249 -33.69 39.15 -0.40
C GLU A 249 -32.36 38.97 -1.17
N LEU A 250 -31.74 37.80 -1.12
CA LEU A 250 -30.43 37.52 -1.74
C LEU A 250 -30.60 36.68 -3.01
N PRO A 251 -30.00 37.07 -4.15
CA PRO A 251 -30.15 36.31 -5.40
C PRO A 251 -29.32 35.02 -5.40
N VAL A 252 -29.75 34.05 -6.23
CA VAL A 252 -29.23 32.67 -6.28
C VAL A 252 -28.90 32.25 -7.71
N SER A 253 -27.72 31.68 -7.93
CA SER A 253 -27.35 31.05 -9.21
C SER A 253 -27.52 29.53 -9.10
N VAL A 254 -28.49 28.97 -9.85
CA VAL A 254 -28.60 27.51 -9.99
C VAL A 254 -27.56 27.06 -11.02
N VAL A 255 -26.69 26.13 -10.65
CA VAL A 255 -25.61 25.61 -11.52
C VAL A 255 -25.92 24.18 -11.91
N VAL A 256 -26.17 23.96 -13.21
CA VAL A 256 -26.51 22.66 -13.79
C VAL A 256 -25.33 22.15 -14.61
N ALA A 257 -24.80 20.97 -14.28
CA ALA A 257 -23.81 20.29 -15.12
C ALA A 257 -24.52 19.39 -16.15
N TYR A 258 -24.13 19.48 -17.42
CA TYR A 258 -24.79 18.82 -18.55
C TYR A 258 -23.77 18.12 -19.47
N TYR A 259 -24.14 16.95 -19.99
CA TYR A 259 -23.43 16.26 -21.08
C TYR A 259 -24.43 15.36 -21.81
N GLU A 260 -24.66 15.60 -23.11
CA GLU A 260 -25.43 14.77 -24.05
C GLU A 260 -26.83 14.26 -23.61
N ALA A 261 -27.50 14.92 -22.65
CA ALA A 261 -28.76 14.45 -22.04
C ALA A 261 -29.95 15.42 -22.26
N PRO A 262 -30.33 15.76 -23.51
CA PRO A 262 -31.28 16.85 -23.80
C PRO A 262 -32.69 16.61 -23.23
N GLU A 263 -33.21 15.38 -23.35
CA GLU A 263 -34.55 15.00 -22.86
C GLU A 263 -34.65 15.14 -21.33
N ALA A 264 -33.61 14.70 -20.61
CA ALA A 264 -33.53 14.80 -19.17
C ALA A 264 -33.45 16.26 -18.69
N LEU A 265 -32.65 17.08 -19.40
CA LEU A 265 -32.53 18.51 -19.13
C LEU A 265 -33.86 19.24 -19.33
N GLU A 266 -34.70 18.85 -20.30
CA GLU A 266 -36.02 19.49 -20.50
C GLU A 266 -36.93 19.30 -19.29
N LEU A 267 -36.96 18.09 -18.70
CA LEU A 267 -37.72 17.83 -17.46
C LEU A 267 -37.17 18.63 -16.26
N THR A 268 -35.85 18.72 -16.12
CA THR A 268 -35.19 19.52 -15.08
C THR A 268 -35.49 21.01 -15.24
N LEU A 269 -35.47 21.55 -16.47
CA LEU A 269 -35.83 22.94 -16.74
C LEU A 269 -37.32 23.21 -16.47
N ALA A 270 -38.22 22.31 -16.86
CA ALA A 270 -39.65 22.42 -16.56
C ALA A 270 -39.94 22.46 -15.04
N ALA A 271 -39.15 21.75 -14.23
CA ALA A 271 -39.22 21.79 -12.76
C ALA A 271 -38.59 23.06 -12.15
N LEU A 272 -37.53 23.61 -12.77
CA LEU A 272 -36.96 24.91 -12.39
C LEU A 272 -37.90 26.07 -12.75
N GLU A 273 -38.65 25.97 -13.84
CA GLU A 273 -39.67 26.95 -14.24
C GLU A 273 -40.84 27.04 -13.24
N GLY A 274 -41.08 25.97 -12.47
CA GLY A 274 -42.09 25.86 -11.42
C GLY A 274 -41.64 26.32 -10.02
N GLN A 275 -40.43 26.85 -9.85
CA GLN A 275 -39.95 27.28 -8.53
C GLN A 275 -40.75 28.46 -7.95
N THR A 276 -40.96 28.42 -6.64
CA THR A 276 -41.64 29.47 -5.84
C THR A 276 -40.75 30.67 -5.51
N TYR A 277 -39.44 30.57 -5.79
CA TYR A 277 -38.50 31.67 -5.59
C TYR A 277 -38.75 32.79 -6.62
N PRO A 278 -38.66 34.09 -6.26
CA PRO A 278 -38.86 35.19 -7.20
C PRO A 278 -37.91 35.07 -8.40
N ARG A 279 -38.47 35.08 -9.63
CA ARG A 279 -37.71 34.84 -10.87
C ARG A 279 -36.63 35.91 -11.11
N GLU A 280 -36.88 37.13 -10.64
CA GLU A 280 -35.94 38.24 -10.65
C GLU A 280 -34.77 38.09 -9.65
N LEU A 281 -34.79 37.06 -8.80
CA LEU A 281 -33.74 36.72 -7.83
C LEU A 281 -33.03 35.39 -8.15
N PHE A 282 -33.26 34.74 -9.31
CA PHE A 282 -32.41 33.61 -9.70
C PHE A 282 -32.13 33.48 -11.20
N GLU A 283 -30.93 32.98 -11.51
CA GLU A 283 -30.52 32.55 -12.86
C GLU A 283 -30.32 31.04 -12.91
N VAL A 284 -30.25 30.48 -14.12
CA VAL A 284 -29.82 29.09 -14.36
C VAL A 284 -28.59 29.10 -15.26
N VAL A 285 -27.45 28.66 -14.71
CA VAL A 285 -26.19 28.49 -15.44
C VAL A 285 -26.02 27.02 -15.79
N ILE A 286 -26.22 26.67 -17.06
CA ILE A 286 -26.00 25.31 -17.57
C ILE A 286 -24.58 25.23 -18.11
N VAL A 287 -23.82 24.22 -17.71
CA VAL A 287 -22.45 23.98 -18.15
C VAL A 287 -22.40 22.71 -18.99
N ASP A 288 -22.15 22.89 -20.28
CA ASP A 288 -22.05 21.81 -21.25
C ASP A 288 -20.61 21.30 -21.32
N ASP A 289 -20.38 20.08 -20.82
CA ASP A 289 -19.07 19.44 -20.65
C ASP A 289 -18.50 18.82 -21.94
N GLY A 290 -18.68 19.53 -23.06
CA GLY A 290 -18.14 19.12 -24.36
C GLY A 290 -19.05 18.22 -25.20
N SER A 291 -20.38 18.41 -25.13
CA SER A 291 -21.32 17.67 -26.00
C SER A 291 -20.97 17.86 -27.49
N ARG A 292 -21.15 16.81 -28.31
CA ARG A 292 -20.78 16.79 -29.74
C ARG A 292 -21.45 17.91 -30.55
N GLU A 293 -22.69 18.24 -30.20
CA GLU A 293 -23.37 19.45 -30.64
C GLU A 293 -23.51 20.37 -29.41
N PRO A 294 -22.87 21.55 -29.38
CA PRO A 294 -22.90 22.43 -28.22
C PRO A 294 -24.33 22.86 -27.86
N LEU A 295 -24.67 22.77 -26.58
CA LEU A 295 -26.01 23.11 -26.10
C LEU A 295 -26.34 24.59 -26.35
N VAL A 296 -27.48 24.86 -26.98
CA VAL A 296 -28.03 26.21 -27.18
C VAL A 296 -28.99 26.55 -26.05
N ALA A 297 -28.97 27.80 -25.57
CA ALA A 297 -29.90 28.26 -24.54
C ALA A 297 -31.36 28.19 -25.05
N PRO A 298 -32.31 27.63 -24.28
CA PRO A 298 -33.72 27.52 -24.69
C PRO A 298 -34.36 28.92 -24.85
N ALA A 299 -34.59 29.34 -26.09
CA ALA A 299 -34.98 30.71 -26.43
C ALA A 299 -36.34 31.14 -25.83
N ASP A 300 -37.24 30.19 -25.58
CA ASP A 300 -38.61 30.42 -25.09
C ASP A 300 -38.78 30.17 -23.58
N SER A 301 -37.71 29.87 -22.83
CA SER A 301 -37.82 29.64 -21.37
C SER A 301 -38.05 30.95 -20.60
N PRO A 302 -38.98 30.99 -19.61
CA PRO A 302 -39.24 32.16 -18.77
C PRO A 302 -38.20 32.37 -17.64
N LEU A 303 -37.02 31.74 -17.72
CA LEU A 303 -35.92 31.87 -16.77
C LEU A 303 -34.74 32.63 -17.40
N GLU A 304 -33.91 33.28 -16.58
CA GLU A 304 -32.63 33.84 -17.04
C GLU A 304 -31.62 32.69 -17.21
N VAL A 305 -31.74 31.93 -18.32
CA VAL A 305 -30.90 30.77 -18.65
C VAL A 305 -29.65 31.20 -19.42
N ARG A 306 -28.49 30.71 -18.98
CA ARG A 306 -27.20 30.95 -19.60
C ARG A 306 -26.43 29.65 -19.76
N VAL A 307 -26.07 29.30 -20.99
CA VAL A 307 -25.24 28.13 -21.28
C VAL A 307 -23.76 28.53 -21.38
N VAL A 308 -22.90 27.71 -20.80
CA VAL A 308 -21.44 27.82 -20.88
C VAL A 308 -20.87 26.49 -21.38
N HIS A 309 -20.49 26.45 -22.65
CA HIS A 309 -19.80 25.30 -23.25
C HIS A 309 -18.31 25.30 -22.87
N GLN A 310 -17.75 24.14 -22.59
CA GLN A 310 -16.32 23.91 -22.42
C GLN A 310 -15.84 22.74 -23.28
N GLU A 311 -14.56 22.72 -23.63
CA GLU A 311 -13.96 21.65 -24.46
C GLU A 311 -14.15 20.26 -23.85
N ASP A 312 -14.49 19.25 -24.67
CA ASP A 312 -14.34 17.85 -24.29
C ASP A 312 -12.88 17.55 -23.97
N ARG A 313 -12.66 17.09 -22.74
CA ARG A 313 -11.37 16.61 -22.23
C ARG A 313 -11.57 15.32 -21.43
N GLY A 314 -12.57 14.53 -21.81
CA GLY A 314 -13.15 13.46 -21.00
C GLY A 314 -13.90 13.98 -19.77
N PHE A 315 -14.49 13.03 -19.04
CA PHE A 315 -15.37 13.23 -17.88
C PHE A 315 -14.89 14.37 -16.96
N GLY A 316 -15.69 15.45 -16.88
CA GLY A 316 -15.28 16.72 -16.31
C GLY A 316 -16.17 17.26 -15.20
N LEU A 317 -17.08 16.48 -14.61
CA LEU A 317 -18.09 16.97 -13.66
C LEU A 317 -17.59 17.97 -12.59
N ALA A 318 -16.39 17.73 -12.02
CA ALA A 318 -15.72 18.68 -11.11
C ALA A 318 -15.36 20.03 -11.77
N ARG A 319 -14.75 19.98 -12.96
CA ARG A 319 -14.45 21.13 -13.83
C ARG A 319 -15.74 21.85 -14.25
N SER A 320 -16.79 21.12 -14.58
CA SER A 320 -18.10 21.68 -14.98
C SER A 320 -18.76 22.47 -13.85
N ARG A 321 -18.83 21.90 -12.63
CA ARG A 321 -19.35 22.63 -11.46
C ARG A 321 -18.50 23.87 -11.14
N ASN A 322 -17.16 23.79 -11.26
CA ASN A 322 -16.29 24.96 -11.12
C ASN A 322 -16.50 26.01 -12.22
N THR A 323 -16.71 25.61 -13.48
CA THR A 323 -17.01 26.51 -14.60
C THR A 323 -18.33 27.25 -14.38
N GLY A 324 -19.35 26.55 -13.88
CA GLY A 324 -20.64 27.17 -13.53
C GLY A 324 -20.52 28.14 -12.36
N ALA A 325 -19.80 27.76 -11.30
CA ALA A 325 -19.52 28.64 -10.15
C ALA A 325 -18.72 29.90 -10.55
N ARG A 326 -17.74 29.77 -11.45
CA ARG A 326 -16.99 30.91 -12.03
C ARG A 326 -17.87 31.79 -12.91
N ALA A 327 -18.79 31.21 -13.68
CA ALA A 327 -19.68 31.94 -14.58
C ALA A 327 -20.81 32.66 -13.84
N ALA A 328 -21.37 32.07 -12.79
CA ALA A 328 -22.46 32.59 -11.97
C ALA A 328 -22.30 34.07 -11.60
N ALA A 329 -23.42 34.79 -11.48
CA ALA A 329 -23.52 36.21 -11.14
C ALA A 329 -23.85 36.47 -9.65
N HIS A 330 -24.27 35.46 -8.87
CA HIS A 330 -24.78 35.65 -7.51
C HIS A 330 -23.95 34.94 -6.42
N GLU A 331 -24.11 35.39 -5.17
CA GLU A 331 -23.32 34.87 -4.04
C GLU A 331 -23.80 33.51 -3.55
N ILE A 332 -25.08 33.18 -3.69
CA ILE A 332 -25.59 31.84 -3.34
C ILE A 332 -25.51 30.97 -4.60
N LEU A 333 -24.79 29.85 -4.51
CA LEU A 333 -24.70 28.82 -5.55
C LEU A 333 -25.53 27.61 -5.12
N VAL A 334 -26.34 27.06 -6.03
CA VAL A 334 -27.03 25.78 -5.79
C VAL A 334 -26.76 24.84 -6.95
N PHE A 335 -25.99 23.78 -6.71
CA PHE A 335 -25.65 22.76 -7.68
C PHE A 335 -26.78 21.73 -7.81
N LEU A 336 -27.13 21.43 -9.06
CA LEU A 336 -28.15 20.47 -9.47
C LEU A 336 -27.58 19.66 -10.66
N ASP A 337 -27.81 18.34 -10.70
CA ASP A 337 -27.43 17.54 -11.87
C ASP A 337 -28.56 17.61 -12.93
N CYS A 338 -28.23 17.48 -14.24
CA CYS A 338 -29.19 17.77 -15.33
C CYS A 338 -30.36 16.77 -15.49
N ASP A 339 -30.41 15.74 -14.65
CA ASP A 339 -31.39 14.66 -14.62
C ASP A 339 -32.25 14.67 -13.33
N MET A 340 -32.31 15.83 -12.66
CA MET A 340 -33.01 16.02 -11.38
C MET A 340 -34.12 17.07 -11.49
N MET A 341 -35.36 16.69 -11.14
CA MET A 341 -36.53 17.58 -11.11
C MET A 341 -36.80 18.07 -9.66
N PRO A 342 -36.45 19.33 -9.32
CA PRO A 342 -36.73 19.89 -7.99
C PRO A 342 -38.22 20.15 -7.73
N GLU A 343 -38.68 19.88 -6.50
CA GLU A 343 -40.01 20.31 -6.04
C GLU A 343 -40.13 21.85 -6.03
N ALA A 344 -41.33 22.40 -6.16
CA ALA A 344 -41.55 23.86 -6.30
C ALA A 344 -41.02 24.73 -5.12
N GLY A 345 -40.83 24.14 -3.94
CA GLY A 345 -40.23 24.82 -2.76
C GLY A 345 -38.71 24.73 -2.66
N TRP A 346 -38.05 23.91 -3.49
CA TRP A 346 -36.65 23.49 -3.36
C TRP A 346 -35.66 24.66 -3.25
N LEU A 347 -35.74 25.63 -4.16
CA LEU A 347 -34.79 26.74 -4.17
C LEU A 347 -34.92 27.64 -2.94
N SER A 348 -36.16 27.86 -2.48
CA SER A 348 -36.49 28.57 -1.24
C SER A 348 -35.95 27.84 0.01
N GLU A 349 -36.03 26.51 0.01
CA GLU A 349 -35.51 25.65 1.09
C GLU A 349 -33.98 25.67 1.18
N HIS A 350 -33.26 25.77 0.07
CA HIS A 350 -31.81 26.05 0.10
C HIS A 350 -31.51 27.49 0.54
N ALA A 351 -32.16 28.47 -0.08
CA ALA A 351 -31.82 29.89 0.06
C ALA A 351 -32.00 30.41 1.50
N ARG A 352 -33.03 29.97 2.23
CA ARG A 352 -33.31 30.47 3.59
C ARG A 352 -32.18 30.25 4.60
N TRP A 353 -31.38 29.19 4.45
CA TRP A 353 -30.21 28.96 5.30
C TRP A 353 -29.05 29.90 4.97
N HIS A 354 -28.84 30.20 3.69
CA HIS A 354 -27.81 31.14 3.23
C HIS A 354 -28.15 32.62 3.51
N HIS A 355 -29.41 32.93 3.84
CA HIS A 355 -29.80 34.20 4.45
C HIS A 355 -29.44 34.27 5.96
N ALA A 356 -29.19 33.13 6.61
CA ALA A 356 -28.93 33.05 8.05
C ALA A 356 -27.46 32.73 8.41
N ALA A 357 -26.72 32.04 7.53
CA ALA A 357 -25.30 31.74 7.71
C ALA A 357 -24.55 31.65 6.36
N CYS A 358 -23.44 32.39 6.23
CA CYS A 358 -22.66 32.45 4.99
C CYS A 358 -21.72 31.25 4.79
N ASP A 359 -21.42 30.45 5.81
CA ASP A 359 -20.61 29.22 5.74
C ASP A 359 -21.44 27.93 5.88
N ALA A 360 -22.73 27.98 5.53
CA ALA A 360 -23.59 26.80 5.45
C ALA A 360 -23.34 25.99 4.16
N LEU A 361 -23.56 24.67 4.24
CA LEU A 361 -23.75 23.78 3.10
C LEU A 361 -25.11 23.11 3.28
N THR A 362 -26.08 23.49 2.44
CA THR A 362 -27.42 22.89 2.44
C THR A 362 -27.45 21.66 1.56
N LEU A 363 -27.68 20.51 2.20
CA LEU A 363 -27.66 19.19 1.59
C LEU A 363 -29.12 18.78 1.32
N GLY A 364 -29.55 18.92 0.07
CA GLY A 364 -30.86 18.49 -0.37
C GLY A 364 -30.95 16.97 -0.49
N PHE A 365 -32.17 16.46 -0.68
CA PHE A 365 -32.45 15.02 -0.73
C PHE A 365 -32.96 14.62 -2.11
N ARG A 366 -32.84 13.34 -2.45
CA ARG A 366 -33.39 12.80 -3.71
C ARG A 366 -34.13 11.49 -3.55
N THR A 367 -35.03 11.24 -4.49
CA THR A 367 -35.71 9.97 -4.72
C THR A 367 -35.60 9.65 -6.21
N HIS A 368 -35.17 8.44 -6.56
CA HIS A 368 -35.08 7.99 -7.96
C HIS A 368 -36.45 7.51 -8.43
N VAL A 369 -36.86 7.84 -9.66
CA VAL A 369 -38.17 7.49 -10.26
C VAL A 369 -38.05 7.24 -11.76
N GLU A 370 -38.83 6.28 -12.27
CA GLU A 370 -38.93 6.06 -13.72
C GLU A 370 -39.75 7.14 -14.40
N VAL A 371 -39.21 7.78 -15.43
CA VAL A 371 -39.82 8.95 -16.10
C VAL A 371 -40.33 8.69 -17.52
N ASP A 372 -40.22 7.46 -18.03
CA ASP A 372 -40.76 7.06 -19.34
C ASP A 372 -42.20 7.57 -19.56
N GLY A 373 -42.41 8.34 -20.62
CA GLY A 373 -43.71 8.93 -20.96
C GLY A 373 -44.19 10.06 -20.03
N ILE A 374 -43.29 10.72 -19.29
CA ILE A 374 -43.57 12.01 -18.63
C ILE A 374 -43.11 13.15 -19.55
N GLU A 375 -44.08 13.90 -20.07
CA GLU A 375 -43.84 15.09 -20.88
C GLU A 375 -43.40 16.29 -20.02
N ALA A 376 -42.47 17.11 -20.49
CA ALA A 376 -42.03 18.33 -19.79
C ALA A 376 -43.19 19.29 -19.45
N ASN A 377 -44.22 19.35 -20.30
CA ASN A 377 -45.41 20.15 -20.03
C ASN A 377 -46.23 19.65 -18.81
N ALA A 378 -46.20 18.34 -18.50
CA ALA A 378 -46.87 17.78 -17.32
C ALA A 378 -46.14 18.14 -16.01
N VAL A 379 -44.81 18.29 -16.07
CA VAL A 379 -43.99 18.87 -14.98
C VAL A 379 -44.28 20.36 -14.84
N ARG A 380 -44.13 21.14 -15.93
CA ARG A 380 -44.31 22.61 -15.98
C ARG A 380 -45.67 23.09 -15.47
N THR A 381 -46.74 22.34 -15.74
CA THR A 381 -48.13 22.71 -15.36
C THR A 381 -48.59 22.13 -14.02
N ARG A 382 -47.70 21.48 -13.26
CA ARG A 382 -48.04 20.87 -11.96
C ARG A 382 -48.27 21.95 -10.89
N ALA A 383 -49.52 22.08 -10.44
CA ALA A 383 -49.92 22.98 -9.34
C ALA A 383 -49.82 22.36 -7.92
N GLY A 384 -49.33 21.12 -7.81
CA GLY A 384 -49.12 20.40 -6.55
C GLY A 384 -47.69 19.88 -6.44
N SER A 385 -47.44 18.87 -5.61
CA SER A 385 -46.13 18.21 -5.55
C SER A 385 -45.88 17.41 -6.83
N LEU A 386 -44.61 17.30 -7.23
CA LEU A 386 -44.19 16.38 -8.31
C LEU A 386 -44.38 14.91 -7.90
N ALA A 387 -44.36 14.59 -6.60
CA ALA A 387 -44.68 13.26 -6.06
C ALA A 387 -45.97 12.65 -6.65
N ASP A 388 -46.98 13.49 -6.90
CA ASP A 388 -48.28 13.07 -7.42
C ASP A 388 -48.22 12.61 -8.89
N LEU A 389 -47.19 13.00 -9.65
CA LEU A 389 -46.91 12.49 -11.01
C LEU A 389 -46.26 11.09 -10.99
N PHE A 390 -45.65 10.73 -9.85
CA PHE A 390 -44.88 9.50 -9.67
C PHE A 390 -45.55 8.50 -8.71
N ALA A 391 -46.77 8.80 -8.22
CA ALA A 391 -47.43 8.02 -7.16
C ALA A 391 -47.66 6.54 -7.52
N ASP A 392 -47.96 6.24 -8.78
CA ASP A 392 -48.16 4.88 -9.32
C ASP A 392 -46.87 4.28 -9.94
N ARG A 393 -45.73 4.96 -9.84
CA ARG A 393 -44.46 4.57 -10.47
C ARG A 393 -43.46 4.00 -9.45
N PRO A 394 -42.55 3.09 -9.85
CA PRO A 394 -41.47 2.64 -8.98
C PRO A 394 -40.59 3.80 -8.52
N SER A 395 -40.26 3.84 -7.23
CA SER A 395 -39.38 4.86 -6.64
C SER A 395 -38.41 4.25 -5.63
N ASP A 396 -37.15 4.70 -5.60
CA ASP A 396 -36.15 4.27 -4.60
C ASP A 396 -35.51 5.46 -3.86
N ARG A 397 -35.30 5.28 -2.54
CA ARG A 397 -34.68 6.28 -1.66
C ARG A 397 -33.34 5.72 -1.18
N PRO A 398 -32.19 6.36 -1.46
CA PRO A 398 -30.88 5.75 -1.21
C PRO A 398 -30.66 5.41 0.28
N ALA A 399 -30.73 4.12 0.62
CA ALA A 399 -30.71 3.65 2.01
C ALA A 399 -29.44 4.03 2.81
N TRP A 400 -28.37 4.43 2.12
CA TRP A 400 -27.16 4.97 2.76
C TRP A 400 -27.41 6.35 3.40
N ILE A 401 -28.28 7.18 2.80
CA ILE A 401 -28.68 8.50 3.33
C ILE A 401 -29.40 8.30 4.67
N GLU A 402 -30.40 7.41 4.72
CA GLU A 402 -31.13 7.09 5.95
C GLU A 402 -30.22 6.55 7.05
N TYR A 403 -29.28 5.67 6.69
CA TYR A 403 -28.28 5.14 7.62
C TYR A 403 -27.39 6.25 8.20
N HIS A 404 -26.87 7.14 7.37
CA HIS A 404 -26.01 8.25 7.80
C HIS A 404 -26.78 9.27 8.66
N MET A 405 -27.98 9.68 8.25
CA MET A 405 -28.84 10.57 9.03
C MET A 405 -29.22 9.95 10.38
N THR A 406 -29.60 8.67 10.41
CA THR A 406 -29.95 7.96 11.65
C THR A 406 -28.75 7.80 12.59
N ARG A 407 -27.56 7.51 12.05
CA ARG A 407 -26.33 7.35 12.83
C ARG A 407 -25.86 8.65 13.46
N THR A 408 -25.88 9.74 12.68
CA THR A 408 -25.39 11.07 13.09
C THR A 408 -26.43 11.92 13.80
N GLY A 409 -27.70 11.48 13.84
CA GLY A 409 -28.79 12.27 14.43
C GLY A 409 -29.09 13.52 13.62
N ALA A 410 -29.29 13.35 12.30
CA ALA A 410 -29.40 14.42 11.31
C ALA A 410 -28.20 15.36 11.33
N LEU A 411 -26.98 14.81 11.20
CA LEU A 411 -25.71 15.53 11.18
C LEU A 411 -25.37 16.37 12.42
N THR A 412 -26.08 16.24 13.54
CA THR A 412 -25.75 16.96 14.80
C THR A 412 -24.92 16.12 15.77
N SER A 413 -24.21 15.09 15.32
CA SER A 413 -23.29 14.33 16.16
C SER A 413 -21.89 14.94 16.18
N ASP A 414 -21.10 14.57 17.19
CA ASP A 414 -19.69 14.93 17.30
C ASP A 414 -18.78 13.99 16.50
N ASP A 415 -19.32 13.27 15.50
CA ASP A 415 -18.54 12.37 14.65
C ASP A 415 -17.69 13.18 13.67
N ASP A 416 -16.56 12.61 13.22
CA ASP A 416 -15.62 13.30 12.34
C ASP A 416 -15.78 12.90 10.86
N ASP A 417 -16.87 12.21 10.50
CA ASP A 417 -17.18 11.72 9.14
C ASP A 417 -18.52 12.24 8.56
N LEU A 418 -19.06 13.33 9.12
CA LEU A 418 -20.33 13.95 8.70
C LEU A 418 -20.37 14.33 7.21
N PHE A 419 -19.22 14.71 6.65
CA PHE A 419 -19.04 15.09 5.25
C PHE A 419 -19.46 14.02 4.24
N ARG A 420 -19.54 12.74 4.64
CA ARG A 420 -20.04 11.64 3.80
C ARG A 420 -21.52 11.78 3.39
N MET A 421 -22.19 12.85 3.79
CA MET A 421 -23.53 13.22 3.31
C MET A 421 -23.54 14.29 2.21
N VAL A 422 -22.40 14.89 1.87
CA VAL A 422 -22.33 15.89 0.78
C VAL A 422 -22.42 15.15 -0.55
N THR A 423 -23.41 15.51 -1.38
CA THR A 423 -23.60 14.99 -2.73
C THR A 423 -23.71 16.13 -3.72
N GLY A 424 -22.96 16.08 -4.84
CA GLY A 424 -22.80 17.23 -5.73
C GLY A 424 -24.08 17.71 -6.43
N GLY A 425 -25.00 16.80 -6.76
CA GLY A 425 -26.22 17.09 -7.54
C GLY A 425 -27.41 17.70 -6.79
N ASN A 426 -27.27 18.04 -5.51
CA ASN A 426 -28.32 18.74 -4.76
C ASN A 426 -27.70 19.48 -3.55
N LEU A 427 -26.92 20.52 -3.83
CA LEU A 427 -26.02 21.15 -2.87
C LEU A 427 -26.02 22.69 -2.98
N GLY A 428 -26.47 23.36 -1.92
CA GLY A 428 -26.37 24.82 -1.81
C GLY A 428 -25.18 25.27 -0.96
N VAL A 429 -24.44 26.28 -1.41
CA VAL A 429 -23.28 26.87 -0.72
C VAL A 429 -23.11 28.35 -1.14
N SER A 430 -22.48 29.19 -0.31
CA SER A 430 -22.06 30.52 -0.78
C SER A 430 -20.81 30.43 -1.65
N ARG A 431 -20.64 31.34 -2.62
CA ARG A 431 -19.46 31.41 -3.48
C ARG A 431 -18.21 31.69 -2.64
N SER A 432 -18.27 32.67 -1.74
CA SER A 432 -17.15 33.03 -0.87
C SER A 432 -16.67 31.86 0.01
N PHE A 433 -17.58 31.03 0.53
CA PHE A 433 -17.20 29.81 1.25
C PHE A 433 -16.73 28.69 0.30
N PHE A 434 -17.34 28.53 -0.87
CA PHE A 434 -16.91 27.57 -1.90
C PHE A 434 -15.46 27.85 -2.34
N GLU A 435 -15.09 29.12 -2.50
CA GLU A 435 -13.74 29.57 -2.81
C GLU A 435 -12.76 29.38 -1.63
N ASP A 436 -13.13 29.68 -0.37
CA ASP A 436 -12.31 29.41 0.83
C ASP A 436 -12.11 27.89 1.10
N ALA A 437 -13.08 27.07 0.71
CA ALA A 437 -12.97 25.61 0.67
C ALA A 437 -12.07 25.11 -0.48
N GLY A 438 -11.83 25.94 -1.50
CA GLY A 438 -10.96 25.66 -2.64
C GLY A 438 -11.67 24.99 -3.83
N ALA A 439 -12.97 25.23 -4.04
CA ALA A 439 -13.79 24.70 -5.13
C ALA A 439 -13.75 23.16 -5.26
N TYR A 440 -14.26 22.56 -6.35
CA TYR A 440 -14.00 21.14 -6.64
C TYR A 440 -12.57 20.92 -7.14
N ASP A 441 -11.98 19.77 -6.81
CA ASP A 441 -10.67 19.36 -7.36
C ASP A 441 -10.86 18.87 -8.81
N GLU A 442 -10.45 19.69 -9.78
CA GLU A 442 -10.60 19.36 -11.21
C GLU A 442 -9.75 18.16 -11.68
N SER A 443 -8.86 17.62 -10.83
CA SER A 443 -8.17 16.35 -11.10
C SER A 443 -9.03 15.10 -10.81
N PHE A 444 -10.33 15.26 -10.51
CA PHE A 444 -11.33 14.18 -10.60
C PHE A 444 -11.85 14.09 -12.05
N THR A 445 -11.07 13.44 -12.93
CA THR A 445 -11.39 13.23 -14.35
C THR A 445 -12.05 11.87 -14.62
N GLN A 446 -12.79 11.35 -13.63
CA GLN A 446 -13.51 10.08 -13.67
C GLN A 446 -14.73 10.18 -12.74
N TRP A 447 -15.72 9.31 -12.91
CA TRP A 447 -16.97 9.36 -12.15
C TRP A 447 -16.78 8.99 -10.66
N GLY A 448 -17.24 9.89 -9.78
CA GLY A 448 -17.48 9.63 -8.36
C GLY A 448 -16.37 10.06 -7.40
N GLY A 449 -16.78 10.68 -6.29
CA GLY A 449 -15.94 10.97 -5.12
C GLY A 449 -15.47 12.42 -5.00
N GLU A 450 -15.67 13.24 -6.03
CA GLU A 450 -15.37 14.67 -6.03
C GLU A 450 -16.24 15.46 -5.04
N ASP A 451 -17.50 15.03 -4.85
CA ASP A 451 -18.43 15.57 -3.86
C ASP A 451 -18.04 15.24 -2.42
N THR A 452 -17.57 14.02 -2.20
CA THR A 452 -17.11 13.48 -0.94
C THR A 452 -15.77 14.13 -0.52
N GLU A 453 -14.94 14.49 -1.50
CA GLU A 453 -13.69 15.21 -1.31
C GLU A 453 -13.93 16.70 -1.03
N PHE A 454 -14.74 17.39 -1.85
CA PHE A 454 -15.13 18.77 -1.59
C PHE A 454 -15.82 18.90 -0.23
N GLY A 455 -16.78 18.02 0.07
CA GLY A 455 -17.47 17.96 1.35
C GLY A 455 -16.51 17.73 2.52
N TYR A 456 -15.46 16.92 2.34
CA TYR A 456 -14.42 16.73 3.33
C TYR A 456 -13.62 18.02 3.59
N ARG A 457 -13.15 18.70 2.53
CA ARG A 457 -12.44 19.99 2.66
C ARG A 457 -13.33 21.05 3.30
N ALA A 458 -14.56 21.22 2.84
CA ALA A 458 -15.56 22.12 3.42
C ALA A 458 -15.80 21.83 4.91
N PHE A 459 -15.96 20.57 5.30
CA PHE A 459 -16.16 20.20 6.70
C PHE A 459 -14.92 20.42 7.58
N VAL A 460 -13.70 20.22 7.05
CA VAL A 460 -12.44 20.55 7.77
C VAL A 460 -12.19 22.06 7.83
N ARG A 461 -12.62 22.83 6.82
CA ARG A 461 -12.79 24.29 6.87
C ARG A 461 -13.90 24.75 7.81
N GLY A 462 -14.67 23.84 8.39
CA GLY A 462 -15.74 24.18 9.32
C GLY A 462 -16.93 24.85 8.65
N GLY A 463 -17.26 24.52 7.40
CA GLY A 463 -18.61 24.76 6.90
C GLY A 463 -19.65 24.04 7.78
N LEU A 464 -20.84 24.58 7.91
CA LEU A 464 -21.95 23.97 8.65
C LEU A 464 -22.75 23.06 7.72
N LEU A 465 -22.69 21.74 7.94
CA LEU A 465 -23.45 20.79 7.13
C LEU A 465 -24.91 20.76 7.61
N VAL A 466 -25.84 21.24 6.78
CA VAL A 466 -27.27 21.31 7.08
C VAL A 466 -28.04 20.30 6.20
N PRO A 467 -28.66 19.25 6.75
CA PRO A 467 -29.58 18.42 6.00
C PRO A 467 -30.90 19.18 5.78
N VAL A 468 -31.38 19.24 4.54
CA VAL A 468 -32.64 19.90 4.17
C VAL A 468 -33.56 18.89 3.46
N PRO A 469 -34.27 18.01 4.20
CA PRO A 469 -35.19 17.02 3.63
C PRO A 469 -36.30 17.60 2.74
N GLU A 470 -36.67 18.85 2.99
CA GLU A 470 -37.68 19.62 2.25
C GLU A 470 -37.17 20.09 0.88
N ALA A 471 -35.85 20.20 0.71
CA ALA A 471 -35.20 20.42 -0.58
C ALA A 471 -35.10 19.10 -1.37
N MET A 472 -36.27 18.57 -1.75
CA MET A 472 -36.42 17.31 -2.49
C MET A 472 -36.25 17.51 -4.00
N CYS A 473 -35.53 16.59 -4.63
CA CYS A 473 -35.49 16.40 -6.08
C CYS A 473 -35.90 14.97 -6.46
N TRP A 474 -36.49 14.84 -7.64
CA TRP A 474 -36.81 13.56 -8.28
C TRP A 474 -35.78 13.27 -9.35
N HIS A 475 -34.92 12.28 -9.12
CA HIS A 475 -33.86 11.86 -10.03
C HIS A 475 -34.46 10.91 -11.07
N GLN A 476 -34.12 11.13 -12.34
CA GLN A 476 -34.65 10.35 -13.46
C GLN A 476 -34.01 8.95 -13.50
N GLY A 477 -34.81 7.96 -13.89
CA GLY A 477 -34.45 6.53 -13.90
C GLY A 477 -34.53 5.87 -12.52
N ALA A 478 -34.79 4.56 -12.45
CA ALA A 478 -34.64 3.83 -11.19
C ALA A 478 -33.19 3.86 -10.68
N GLY A 479 -33.04 3.89 -9.34
CA GLY A 479 -31.76 4.05 -8.65
C GLY A 479 -30.73 2.96 -9.01
N ALA A 480 -29.93 3.23 -10.03
CA ALA A 480 -29.04 2.25 -10.63
C ALA A 480 -27.97 1.80 -9.63
N LYS A 481 -27.60 0.53 -9.71
CA LYS A 481 -26.26 0.12 -9.26
C LYS A 481 -25.26 0.73 -10.24
N PRO A 482 -24.11 1.23 -9.77
CA PRO A 482 -23.03 1.64 -10.67
C PRO A 482 -22.76 0.53 -11.69
N SER A 483 -22.68 0.90 -12.97
CA SER A 483 -22.24 0.03 -14.06
C SER A 483 -20.85 -0.58 -13.75
N ASP A 484 -20.42 -1.60 -14.50
CA ASP A 484 -19.07 -2.14 -14.34
C ASP A 484 -17.99 -1.05 -14.56
N THR A 485 -18.26 -0.09 -15.45
CA THR A 485 -17.44 1.11 -15.72
C THR A 485 -17.40 2.08 -14.55
N GLU A 486 -18.54 2.43 -13.94
CA GLU A 486 -18.60 3.31 -12.77
C GLU A 486 -18.04 2.61 -11.52
N SER A 487 -18.24 1.30 -11.39
CA SER A 487 -17.65 0.47 -10.33
C SER A 487 -16.13 0.47 -10.42
N ALA A 488 -15.55 0.28 -11.61
CA ALA A 488 -14.12 0.41 -11.84
C ALA A 488 -13.60 1.83 -11.57
N SER A 489 -14.37 2.86 -11.94
CA SER A 489 -14.06 4.25 -11.58
C SER A 489 -13.98 4.46 -10.07
N LEU A 490 -14.98 3.99 -9.31
CA LEU A 490 -14.99 4.05 -7.85
C LEU A 490 -13.83 3.28 -7.20
N GLU A 491 -13.38 2.15 -7.76
CA GLU A 491 -12.20 1.42 -7.27
C GLU A 491 -10.90 2.22 -7.49
N LEU A 492 -10.74 2.88 -8.64
CA LEU A 492 -9.61 3.78 -8.89
C LEU A 492 -9.65 5.02 -7.97
N GLN A 493 -10.82 5.66 -7.84
CA GLN A 493 -10.97 6.85 -7.02
C GLN A 493 -10.78 6.58 -5.53
N GLN A 494 -11.09 5.39 -5.02
CA GLN A 494 -10.74 4.99 -3.65
C GLN A 494 -9.24 5.13 -3.35
N ALA A 495 -8.36 4.85 -4.33
CA ALA A 495 -6.91 5.04 -4.15
C ALA A 495 -6.56 6.53 -3.98
N LYS A 496 -7.13 7.42 -4.80
CA LYS A 496 -6.95 8.88 -4.70
C LYS A 496 -7.51 9.42 -3.37
N LEU A 497 -8.77 9.11 -3.06
CA LEU A 497 -9.47 9.51 -1.83
C LEU A 497 -8.71 9.08 -0.58
N SER A 498 -8.02 7.93 -0.59
CA SER A 498 -7.19 7.49 0.54
C SER A 498 -6.04 8.46 0.88
N GLN A 499 -5.51 9.21 -0.09
CA GLN A 499 -4.41 10.16 0.12
C GLN A 499 -4.87 11.51 0.68
N ILE A 500 -6.06 11.96 0.26
CA ILE A 500 -6.56 13.31 0.54
C ILE A 500 -7.64 13.36 1.64
N ILE A 501 -8.41 12.29 1.86
CA ILE A 501 -9.39 12.22 2.96
C ILE A 501 -8.79 11.52 4.17
N ALA A 502 -8.35 12.28 5.18
CA ALA A 502 -7.62 11.77 6.33
C ALA A 502 -8.48 11.07 7.40
N THR A 503 -9.65 10.53 7.04
CA THR A 503 -10.67 10.01 7.95
C THR A 503 -10.63 8.47 8.06
N GLU A 504 -11.02 7.92 9.20
CA GLU A 504 -11.15 6.47 9.38
C GLU A 504 -12.19 5.88 8.42
N GLY A 505 -11.87 4.75 7.80
CA GLY A 505 -12.69 4.13 6.75
C GLY A 505 -12.48 4.70 5.34
N PHE A 506 -11.55 5.66 5.15
CA PHE A 506 -10.91 5.90 3.85
C PHE A 506 -9.47 5.38 3.85
N ARG A 507 -8.76 5.53 4.99
CA ARG A 507 -7.44 4.92 5.19
C ARG A 507 -7.12 4.56 6.64
N TYR A 508 -6.11 3.71 6.80
CA TYR A 508 -5.49 3.33 8.07
C TYR A 508 -4.05 3.85 8.13
N SER A 509 -3.58 4.23 9.32
CA SER A 509 -2.17 4.60 9.53
C SER A 509 -1.29 3.36 9.39
N VAL A 510 -0.33 3.41 8.47
CA VAL A 510 0.68 2.36 8.25
C VAL A 510 2.05 2.92 8.66
N PRO A 511 2.90 2.15 9.37
CA PRO A 511 4.24 2.61 9.74
C PRO A 511 5.04 3.14 8.55
N GLY A 512 5.68 4.30 8.73
CA GLY A 512 6.47 4.98 7.70
C GLY A 512 5.70 5.61 6.54
N ARG A 513 4.37 5.45 6.44
CA ARG A 513 3.59 5.96 5.29
C ARG A 513 3.04 7.36 5.51
N SER A 514 3.54 8.30 4.71
CA SER A 514 2.96 9.64 4.51
C SER A 514 1.74 9.61 3.57
N PHE A 515 0.95 10.68 3.61
CA PHE A 515 -0.22 10.92 2.75
C PHE A 515 -0.27 12.40 2.34
N THR A 516 -0.83 12.72 1.17
CA THR A 516 -0.91 14.10 0.63
C THR A 516 -1.55 15.09 1.60
N VAL A 517 -2.65 14.69 2.23
CA VAL A 517 -3.23 15.37 3.39
C VAL A 517 -2.99 14.49 4.61
N PRO A 518 -2.16 14.87 5.61
CA PRO A 518 -1.94 14.09 6.83
C PRO A 518 -3.12 14.21 7.80
N ARG A 519 -3.32 13.19 8.66
CA ARG A 519 -4.36 13.19 9.69
C ARG A 519 -4.02 14.13 10.85
N PHE A 520 -2.74 14.26 11.18
CA PHE A 520 -2.25 15.16 12.22
C PHE A 520 -1.18 16.09 11.67
N VAL A 521 -1.26 17.37 12.01
CA VAL A 521 -0.11 18.28 11.92
C VAL A 521 0.33 18.56 13.35
N VAL A 522 1.56 18.17 13.69
CA VAL A 522 2.16 18.36 15.02
C VAL A 522 3.14 19.52 14.93
N THR A 523 2.75 20.68 15.43
CA THR A 523 3.62 21.84 15.55
C THR A 523 4.53 21.66 16.77
N VAL A 524 5.84 21.64 16.53
CA VAL A 524 6.85 21.82 17.57
C VAL A 524 7.03 23.32 17.75
N GLU A 525 6.70 23.81 18.95
CA GLU A 525 6.66 25.25 19.26
C GLU A 525 8.07 25.89 19.17
N PRO A 526 8.18 27.22 19.00
CA PRO A 526 9.47 27.89 18.90
C PRO A 526 10.33 27.68 20.14
N GLY A 527 11.63 27.42 19.94
CA GLY A 527 12.59 27.22 21.01
C GLY A 527 14.02 27.11 20.48
N ASP A 528 14.91 26.60 21.33
CA ASP A 528 16.28 26.23 20.97
C ASP A 528 16.30 25.18 19.82
N PRO A 529 17.22 25.27 18.83
CA PRO A 529 17.22 24.37 17.68
C PRO A 529 17.39 22.88 18.00
N ASP A 530 18.27 22.50 18.93
CA ASP A 530 18.44 21.09 19.33
C ASP A 530 17.27 20.60 20.20
N ALA A 531 16.67 21.49 21.00
CA ALA A 531 15.42 21.21 21.70
C ALA A 531 14.24 20.97 20.74
N GLN A 532 14.09 21.79 19.69
CA GLN A 532 13.10 21.59 18.63
C GLN A 532 13.36 20.28 17.87
N ARG A 533 14.63 19.99 17.54
CA ARG A 533 15.07 18.76 16.90
C ARG A 533 14.70 17.52 17.71
N SER A 534 15.05 17.50 19.00
CA SER A 534 14.77 16.37 19.91
C SER A 534 13.27 16.07 20.00
N THR A 535 12.42 17.11 20.09
CA THR A 535 10.97 16.93 20.08
C THR A 535 10.47 16.44 18.72
N ALA A 536 11.01 16.94 17.60
CA ALA A 536 10.66 16.48 16.26
C ALA A 536 11.00 15.00 16.03
N GLU A 537 12.23 14.57 16.37
CA GLU A 537 12.68 13.17 16.29
C GLU A 537 11.76 12.26 17.13
N GLN A 538 11.39 12.66 18.34
CA GLN A 538 10.44 11.92 19.19
C GLN A 538 9.03 11.81 18.60
N VAL A 539 8.53 12.83 17.89
CA VAL A 539 7.23 12.75 17.18
C VAL A 539 7.32 11.82 15.99
N LEU A 540 8.39 11.92 15.18
CA LEU A 540 8.60 11.11 13.97
C LEU A 540 8.76 9.60 14.29
N ALA A 541 9.29 9.28 15.48
CA ALA A 541 9.41 7.94 16.07
C ALA A 541 8.17 7.47 16.86
N GLY A 542 7.13 8.31 16.97
CA GLY A 542 5.86 7.94 17.60
C GLY A 542 5.07 6.89 16.80
N LYS A 543 4.07 6.26 17.43
CA LYS A 543 3.26 5.19 16.79
C LYS A 543 2.24 5.69 15.76
N VAL A 544 2.08 7.01 15.63
CA VAL A 544 1.19 7.66 14.67
C VAL A 544 2.03 8.19 13.53
N HIS A 545 1.99 7.51 12.38
CA HIS A 545 2.82 7.84 11.22
C HIS A 545 2.08 8.68 10.17
N ASP A 546 0.75 8.73 10.24
CA ASP A 546 -0.13 9.61 9.46
C ASP A 546 -0.06 11.07 10.00
N VAL A 547 1.15 11.64 9.94
CA VAL A 547 1.54 12.89 10.59
C VAL A 547 2.50 13.71 9.72
N VAL A 548 2.37 15.04 9.78
CA VAL A 548 3.42 16.00 9.42
C VAL A 548 3.88 16.72 10.69
N VAL A 549 5.18 16.89 10.85
CA VAL A 549 5.80 17.68 11.91
C VAL A 549 6.12 19.07 11.35
N TRP A 550 5.62 20.11 12.00
CA TRP A 550 5.90 21.50 11.65
C TRP A 550 6.85 22.11 12.69
N ILE A 551 8.06 22.48 12.26
CA ILE A 551 9.01 23.22 13.10
C ILE A 551 8.62 24.70 13.06
N ALA A 552 8.10 25.22 14.18
CA ALA A 552 7.73 26.62 14.26
C ALA A 552 8.98 27.51 14.37
N GLU A 553 9.15 28.41 13.41
CA GLU A 553 10.23 29.39 13.39
C GLU A 553 9.73 30.76 13.90
N PRO A 554 10.49 31.49 14.73
CA PRO A 554 10.18 32.88 15.07
C PRO A 554 10.34 33.82 13.86
N ASP A 555 9.52 34.87 13.82
CA ASP A 555 9.61 35.90 12.78
C ASP A 555 11.01 36.53 12.71
N GLY A 556 11.51 36.74 11.48
CA GLY A 556 12.83 37.32 11.24
C GLY A 556 14.03 36.37 11.36
N THR A 557 13.82 35.09 11.69
CA THR A 557 14.92 34.10 11.86
C THR A 557 15.29 33.31 10.59
N ALA A 558 15.07 33.90 9.41
CA ALA A 558 15.38 33.24 8.13
C ALA A 558 16.88 32.92 7.98
N ASP A 559 17.73 33.92 8.26
CA ASP A 559 19.19 33.87 8.09
C ASP A 559 19.96 33.32 9.32
N ASP A 560 19.24 32.75 10.30
CA ASP A 560 19.79 32.13 11.51
C ASP A 560 20.59 30.84 11.16
N PRO A 561 21.91 30.79 11.40
CA PRO A 561 22.74 29.65 11.01
C PRO A 561 22.37 28.33 11.71
N ASP A 562 21.95 28.40 12.97
CA ASP A 562 21.63 27.21 13.77
C ASP A 562 20.26 26.67 13.37
N ARG A 563 19.33 27.54 12.97
CA ARG A 563 18.06 27.13 12.31
C ARG A 563 18.29 26.59 10.92
N GLU A 564 19.18 27.17 10.13
CA GLU A 564 19.54 26.62 8.83
C GLU A 564 20.20 25.25 8.95
N GLN A 565 21.00 25.01 9.99
CA GLN A 565 21.49 23.68 10.35
C GLN A 565 20.35 22.73 10.74
N LEU A 566 19.37 23.18 11.54
CA LEU A 566 18.18 22.40 11.89
C LEU A 566 17.34 22.00 10.66
N ARG A 567 17.07 22.96 9.75
CA ARG A 567 16.37 22.72 8.48
C ARG A 567 17.09 21.64 7.67
N ARG A 568 18.40 21.78 7.48
CA ARG A 568 19.24 20.81 6.74
C ARG A 568 19.28 19.44 7.39
N PHE A 569 19.30 19.37 8.72
CA PHE A 569 19.27 18.10 9.44
C PHE A 569 17.94 17.34 9.24
N LEU A 570 16.81 18.06 9.31
CA LEU A 570 15.48 17.44 9.22
C LEU A 570 14.95 17.28 7.77
N ALA A 571 15.56 17.96 6.78
CA ALA A 571 15.16 17.91 5.37
C ALA A 571 15.14 16.50 4.72
N GLY A 572 15.76 15.50 5.36
CA GLY A 572 15.73 14.12 4.91
C GLY A 572 14.41 13.37 5.13
N ASP A 573 13.50 13.86 5.98
CA ASP A 573 12.20 13.22 6.23
C ASP A 573 11.05 14.03 5.56
N PRO A 574 10.32 13.45 4.58
CA PRO A 574 9.25 14.16 3.86
C PRO A 574 8.03 14.49 4.74
N ARG A 575 8.02 14.06 6.01
CA ARG A 575 7.02 14.46 7.01
C ARG A 575 7.38 15.74 7.74
N VAL A 576 8.58 16.31 7.59
CA VAL A 576 8.96 17.58 8.24
C VAL A 576 8.72 18.77 7.31
N ARG A 577 8.20 19.86 7.88
CA ARG A 577 8.16 21.20 7.28
C ARG A 577 8.58 22.22 8.34
N SER A 578 8.98 23.43 7.92
CA SER A 578 9.32 24.53 8.82
C SER A 578 8.73 25.85 8.35
N GLY A 579 8.63 26.81 9.28
CA GLY A 579 8.12 28.16 9.03
C GLY A 579 7.31 28.72 10.21
N PRO A 580 6.74 29.94 10.09
CA PRO A 580 5.94 30.55 11.15
C PRO A 580 4.80 29.65 11.65
N ALA A 581 4.58 29.64 12.96
CA ALA A 581 3.62 28.72 13.61
C ALA A 581 2.18 28.84 13.06
N GLN A 582 1.79 30.06 12.66
CA GLN A 582 0.49 30.43 12.13
C GLN A 582 0.26 29.80 10.74
N GLN A 583 1.29 29.80 9.88
CA GLN A 583 1.22 29.26 8.52
C GLN A 583 1.02 27.74 8.49
N ALA A 584 1.32 27.03 9.58
CA ALA A 584 1.08 25.58 9.69
C ALA A 584 -0.39 25.18 9.42
N VAL A 585 -1.35 26.07 9.75
CA VAL A 585 -2.78 25.85 9.48
C VAL A 585 -3.08 25.98 7.99
N GLU A 586 -2.58 27.05 7.37
CA GLU A 586 -2.84 27.43 5.98
C GLU A 586 -2.13 26.51 4.97
N ALA A 587 -0.88 26.15 5.23
CA ALA A 587 -0.03 25.34 4.36
C ALA A 587 -0.45 23.85 4.24
N ILE A 588 -1.33 23.38 5.14
CA ILE A 588 -1.92 22.03 5.10
C ILE A 588 -3.40 22.16 5.52
N PRO A 589 -4.28 22.75 4.68
CA PRO A 589 -5.58 23.24 5.11
C PRO A 589 -6.53 22.10 5.54
N ALA A 590 -6.51 20.98 4.81
CA ALA A 590 -7.40 19.85 4.99
C ALA A 590 -7.00 18.87 6.13
N ALA A 591 -5.88 19.10 6.83
CA ALA A 591 -5.51 18.25 7.96
C ALA A 591 -6.51 18.41 9.12
N PRO A 592 -7.22 17.35 9.59
CA PRO A 592 -8.38 17.50 10.47
C PRO A 592 -8.02 17.79 11.94
N PHE A 593 -6.80 17.44 12.37
CA PHE A 593 -6.33 17.65 13.75
C PHE A 593 -4.99 18.40 13.78
N ARG A 594 -4.91 19.42 14.64
CA ARG A 594 -3.65 20.12 14.98
C ARG A 594 -3.22 19.72 16.37
N VAL A 595 -1.93 19.46 16.55
CA VAL A 595 -1.30 19.21 17.85
C VAL A 595 -0.21 20.27 18.06
N SER A 596 -0.09 20.80 19.27
CA SER A 596 0.99 21.70 19.67
C SER A 596 1.82 21.02 20.76
N VAL A 597 3.14 21.06 20.64
CA VAL A 597 4.09 20.43 21.57
C VAL A 597 5.26 21.40 21.85
N PRO A 598 5.57 21.70 23.11
CA PRO A 598 6.72 22.53 23.48
C PRO A 598 8.06 21.93 23.02
N ALA A 599 9.00 22.78 22.61
CA ALA A 599 10.37 22.36 22.29
C ALA A 599 11.09 21.77 23.50
N GLY A 600 11.93 20.76 23.29
CA GLY A 600 12.66 20.02 24.34
C GLY A 600 11.80 19.05 25.16
N ALA A 601 10.47 19.08 25.02
CA ALA A 601 9.59 18.24 25.82
C ALA A 601 9.79 16.74 25.57
N THR A 602 9.73 15.94 26.64
CA THR A 602 9.85 14.47 26.59
C THR A 602 8.49 13.84 26.28
N LEU A 603 8.42 13.03 25.22
CA LEU A 603 7.16 12.52 24.66
C LEU A 603 7.02 11.00 24.83
N ASP A 604 5.83 10.57 25.25
CA ASP A 604 5.42 9.17 25.14
C ASP A 604 5.08 8.84 23.68
N SER A 605 5.59 7.71 23.16
CA SER A 605 5.31 7.23 21.78
C SER A 605 3.83 7.14 21.37
N THR A 606 2.90 7.19 22.33
CA THR A 606 1.44 7.19 22.12
C THR A 606 0.77 8.54 22.43
N LEU A 607 1.52 9.64 22.60
CA LEU A 607 1.00 10.97 22.94
C LEU A 607 -0.14 11.42 22.00
N VAL A 608 0.06 11.34 20.68
CA VAL A 608 -0.95 11.74 19.68
C VAL A 608 -2.21 10.87 19.76
N GLU A 609 -2.09 9.56 20.01
CA GLU A 609 -3.27 8.70 20.25
C GLU A 609 -4.02 9.06 21.54
N ARG A 610 -3.30 9.40 22.61
CA ARG A 610 -3.87 9.79 23.91
C ARG A 610 -4.62 11.11 23.78
N LEU A 611 -3.96 12.13 23.23
CA LEU A 611 -4.56 13.42 22.91
C LEU A 611 -5.81 13.25 22.02
N ARG A 612 -5.73 12.47 20.92
CA ARG A 612 -6.88 12.22 20.03
C ARG A 612 -8.07 11.57 20.74
N ARG A 613 -7.81 10.73 21.75
CA ARG A 613 -8.81 10.03 22.58
C ARG A 613 -9.39 10.93 23.66
N GLU A 614 -8.57 11.76 24.28
CA GLU A 614 -8.93 12.76 25.29
C GLU A 614 -9.76 13.90 24.66
N LEU A 615 -9.43 14.31 23.43
CA LEU A 615 -10.19 15.26 22.61
C LEU A 615 -11.66 14.84 22.42
N GLY A 616 -11.95 13.54 22.34
CA GLY A 616 -13.31 12.99 22.29
C GLY A 616 -14.30 13.81 21.47
N HIS A 617 -15.12 14.61 22.16
CA HIS A 617 -16.14 15.51 21.60
C HIS A 617 -15.96 16.98 22.02
N ALA A 618 -14.76 17.38 22.45
CA ALA A 618 -14.40 18.76 22.78
C ALA A 618 -13.82 19.50 21.55
N VAL A 619 -13.76 20.83 21.66
CA VAL A 619 -13.06 21.72 20.71
C VAL A 619 -11.55 21.49 20.77
N ARG A 620 -11.01 21.52 22.00
CA ARG A 620 -9.60 21.35 22.38
C ARG A 620 -9.50 20.30 23.49
N ALA A 621 -8.38 19.58 23.55
CA ALA A 621 -7.92 18.89 24.75
C ALA A 621 -6.45 19.22 25.02
N THR A 622 -6.07 19.20 26.29
CA THR A 622 -4.74 19.57 26.80
C THR A 622 -4.23 18.47 27.72
N ARG A 623 -2.93 18.19 27.69
CA ARG A 623 -2.30 17.16 28.52
C ARG A 623 -0.92 17.61 29.00
N THR A 624 -0.75 17.63 30.32
CA THR A 624 0.55 17.85 30.96
C THR A 624 1.50 16.68 30.66
N LEU A 625 2.73 17.03 30.31
CA LEU A 625 3.85 16.14 29.98
C LEU A 625 4.71 15.87 31.24
N SER A 626 5.73 15.03 31.11
CA SER A 626 6.56 14.61 32.26
C SER A 626 7.47 15.70 32.82
N GLY A 627 7.79 16.76 32.06
CA GLY A 627 8.50 17.95 32.57
C GLY A 627 7.58 19.02 33.18
N GLY A 628 6.25 18.83 33.12
CA GLY A 628 5.25 19.80 33.58
C GLY A 628 4.74 20.75 32.50
N GLU A 629 5.31 20.70 31.29
CA GLU A 629 4.83 21.42 30.11
C GLU A 629 3.49 20.84 29.63
N THR A 630 2.78 21.50 28.71
CA THR A 630 1.47 21.04 28.22
C THR A 630 1.44 20.92 26.71
N ALA A 631 1.17 19.71 26.20
CA ALA A 631 0.78 19.51 24.81
C ALA A 631 -0.74 19.70 24.65
N GLN A 632 -1.18 20.17 23.48
CA GLN A 632 -2.61 20.33 23.18
C GLN A 632 -2.98 19.76 21.82
N ILE A 633 -4.26 19.42 21.64
CA ILE A 633 -4.84 19.00 20.35
C ILE A 633 -6.16 19.74 20.10
N VAL A 634 -6.40 20.11 18.84
CA VAL A 634 -7.57 20.88 18.39
C VAL A 634 -8.09 20.29 17.07
N ARG A 635 -9.40 20.38 16.81
CA ARG A 635 -9.96 20.09 15.48
C ARG A 635 -9.83 21.32 14.59
N THR A 636 -9.26 21.18 13.39
CA THR A 636 -9.03 22.30 12.45
C THR A 636 -10.32 23.05 12.09
N ARG A 637 -11.47 22.36 12.03
CA ARG A 637 -12.79 22.98 11.78
C ARG A 637 -13.22 24.02 12.84
N HIS A 638 -12.72 23.92 14.07
CA HIS A 638 -12.99 24.92 15.10
C HIS A 638 -12.02 26.10 15.03
N LEU A 639 -10.78 25.90 14.54
CA LEU A 639 -9.85 27.00 14.26
C LEU A 639 -10.42 27.92 13.17
N HIS A 640 -10.91 27.35 12.07
CA HIS A 640 -11.49 28.14 10.98
C HIS A 640 -12.78 28.88 11.38
N ARG A 641 -13.68 28.24 12.16
CA ARG A 641 -14.87 28.96 12.67
C ARG A 641 -14.52 30.05 13.67
N ALA A 642 -13.59 29.82 14.60
CA ALA A 642 -13.12 30.86 15.51
C ALA A 642 -12.57 32.06 14.71
N ALA A 643 -11.74 31.81 13.70
CA ALA A 643 -11.21 32.84 12.82
C ALA A 643 -12.30 33.62 12.06
N ARG A 644 -13.29 32.95 11.42
CA ARG A 644 -14.40 33.65 10.74
C ARG A 644 -15.28 34.45 11.69
N LEU A 645 -15.46 33.98 12.93
CA LEU A 645 -16.19 34.70 13.98
C LEU A 645 -15.38 35.84 14.63
N GLY A 646 -14.11 36.04 14.23
CA GLY A 646 -13.21 37.03 14.87
C GLY A 646 -12.82 36.70 16.32
N MET A 647 -12.99 35.44 16.73
CA MET A 647 -12.76 34.96 18.10
C MET A 647 -11.41 34.27 18.23
N SER A 648 -10.78 34.35 19.41
CA SER A 648 -9.65 33.45 19.69
C SER A 648 -10.15 32.01 19.89
N LEU A 649 -9.25 31.03 19.77
CA LEU A 649 -9.56 29.64 20.13
C LEU A 649 -9.95 29.51 21.61
N GLU A 650 -9.43 30.37 22.49
CA GLU A 650 -9.77 30.41 23.91
C GLU A 650 -11.25 30.81 24.08
N ASP A 651 -11.66 31.94 23.50
CA ASP A 651 -13.04 32.46 23.57
C ASP A 651 -14.03 31.46 22.95
N TYR A 652 -13.73 30.95 21.75
CA TYR A 652 -14.55 29.93 21.08
C TYR A 652 -14.62 28.63 21.89
N THR A 653 -13.54 28.25 22.60
CA THR A 653 -13.59 27.11 23.54
C THR A 653 -14.48 27.42 24.73
N GLN A 654 -14.34 28.59 25.36
CA GLN A 654 -15.12 28.98 26.54
C GLN A 654 -16.63 29.07 26.22
N LEU A 655 -16.99 29.64 25.07
CA LEU A 655 -18.36 29.75 24.56
C LEU A 655 -19.09 28.39 24.51
N PHE A 656 -18.37 27.31 24.14
CA PHE A 656 -18.95 25.97 24.01
C PHE A 656 -18.53 24.97 25.11
N ALA A 657 -17.73 25.40 26.08
CA ALA A 657 -17.27 24.59 27.21
C ALA A 657 -18.31 24.41 28.31
N GLN A 658 -19.16 25.41 28.55
CA GLN A 658 -19.98 25.47 29.77
C GLN A 658 -21.03 24.35 29.85
N ASP A 659 -21.55 23.88 28.71
CA ASP A 659 -22.72 23.00 28.68
C ASP A 659 -22.43 21.55 28.24
N ARG A 660 -21.57 20.85 28.98
CA ARG A 660 -21.53 19.37 29.02
C ARG A 660 -20.99 18.88 30.38
N PRO A 661 -21.85 18.49 31.34
CA PRO A 661 -21.36 17.72 32.49
C PRO A 661 -20.66 16.44 32.01
N ALA A 662 -19.54 16.10 32.64
CA ALA A 662 -18.63 15.05 32.17
C ALA A 662 -19.39 13.77 31.78
N ALA A 663 -19.18 13.32 30.54
CA ALA A 663 -20.04 12.34 29.88
C ALA A 663 -19.92 10.95 30.55
N THR A 664 -20.79 10.69 31.54
CA THR A 664 -20.97 9.35 32.10
C THR A 664 -21.23 8.36 30.97
N PRO A 665 -20.64 7.14 30.99
CA PRO A 665 -20.61 6.26 29.83
C PRO A 665 -22.00 6.06 29.21
N ARG A 666 -22.10 6.21 27.87
CA ARG A 666 -23.31 6.33 26.99
C ARG A 666 -24.44 5.27 27.17
N SER A 667 -24.39 4.40 28.17
CA SER A 667 -25.35 3.31 28.45
C SER A 667 -26.36 3.57 29.58
N LEU A 668 -26.39 4.78 30.17
CA LEU A 668 -27.39 5.18 31.18
C LEU A 668 -28.21 6.41 30.75
N GLY A 669 -27.58 7.48 30.26
CA GLY A 669 -28.25 8.74 29.90
C GLY A 669 -29.36 8.65 28.83
N LYS A 670 -29.39 7.57 28.03
CA LYS A 670 -30.50 7.31 27.07
C LYS A 670 -31.76 6.80 27.77
N LEU A 671 -31.66 6.17 28.94
CA LEU A 671 -32.82 5.69 29.70
C LEU A 671 -33.53 6.84 30.43
N GLY A 672 -32.77 7.75 31.05
CA GLY A 672 -33.32 8.92 31.75
C GLY A 672 -34.12 9.85 30.82
N ARG A 673 -33.64 10.10 29.60
CA ARG A 673 -34.37 10.90 28.60
C ARG A 673 -35.68 10.25 28.13
N ILE A 674 -35.75 8.91 28.04
CA ILE A 674 -36.98 8.19 27.67
C ILE A 674 -38.02 8.29 28.81
N ILE A 675 -37.59 8.11 30.07
CA ILE A 675 -38.47 8.25 31.24
C ILE A 675 -39.00 9.69 31.36
N ALA A 676 -38.17 10.70 31.09
CA ALA A 676 -38.57 12.11 31.04
C ALA A 676 -39.40 12.49 29.78
N GLY A 677 -39.51 11.60 28.79
CA GLY A 677 -40.47 11.73 27.69
C GLY A 677 -41.87 11.33 28.17
N ALA A 678 -42.04 10.05 28.54
CA ALA A 678 -43.32 9.47 28.94
C ALA A 678 -44.04 10.25 30.07
N GLY A 679 -43.29 10.85 31.01
CA GLY A 679 -43.84 11.70 32.08
C GLY A 679 -44.43 13.06 31.65
N ARG A 680 -44.32 13.42 30.36
CA ARG A 680 -44.97 14.59 29.74
C ARG A 680 -46.23 14.20 28.94
N ASP A 681 -46.16 13.14 28.15
CA ASP A 681 -47.30 12.68 27.33
C ASP A 681 -48.47 12.17 28.18
N ALA A 682 -48.18 11.57 29.34
CA ALA A 682 -49.16 11.14 30.35
C ALA A 682 -50.05 12.28 30.90
N ARG A 683 -49.79 13.56 30.56
CA ARG A 683 -50.58 14.73 30.97
C ARG A 683 -51.48 15.29 29.86
N ARG A 684 -51.56 14.62 28.70
CA ARG A 684 -52.39 15.03 27.55
C ARG A 684 -53.43 14.00 27.11
N VAL A 685 -53.63 12.91 27.86
CA VAL A 685 -54.73 11.95 27.62
C VAL A 685 -56.07 12.65 27.87
N ARG A 686 -56.96 12.69 26.86
CA ARG A 686 -58.33 13.24 26.98
C ARG A 686 -59.42 12.26 26.55
N SER A 687 -59.07 11.19 25.84
CA SER A 687 -60.00 10.13 25.41
C SER A 687 -59.44 8.72 25.69
N PRO A 688 -60.30 7.68 25.68
CA PRO A 688 -59.86 6.28 25.76
C PRO A 688 -58.94 5.86 24.59
N ALA A 689 -59.09 6.48 23.42
CA ALA A 689 -58.24 6.20 22.25
C ALA A 689 -56.80 6.71 22.45
N ASP A 690 -56.62 7.88 23.07
CA ASP A 690 -55.30 8.42 23.43
C ASP A 690 -54.58 7.47 24.40
N ALA A 691 -55.31 6.97 25.41
CA ALA A 691 -54.77 6.00 26.36
C ALA A 691 -54.32 4.71 25.64
N LEU A 692 -55.09 4.22 24.66
CA LEU A 692 -54.72 3.04 23.88
C LEU A 692 -53.47 3.28 23.03
N ASN A 693 -53.32 4.46 22.42
CA ASN A 693 -52.14 4.83 21.64
C ASN A 693 -50.89 5.07 22.50
N VAL A 694 -51.05 5.65 23.70
CA VAL A 694 -49.98 5.73 24.70
C VAL A 694 -49.56 4.34 25.17
N VAL A 695 -50.51 3.42 25.42
CA VAL A 695 -50.22 2.02 25.76
C VAL A 695 -49.56 1.27 24.61
N ARG A 696 -49.97 1.49 23.35
CA ARG A 696 -49.30 0.93 22.15
C ARG A 696 -47.87 1.43 22.02
N SER A 697 -47.64 2.72 22.25
CA SER A 697 -46.33 3.37 22.22
C SER A 697 -45.42 2.92 23.36
N LEU A 698 -45.99 2.71 24.55
CA LEU A 698 -45.30 2.05 25.68
C LEU A 698 -45.05 0.57 25.40
N TRP A 699 -45.91 -0.13 24.68
CA TRP A 699 -45.67 -1.52 24.28
C TRP A 699 -44.62 -1.65 23.18
N THR A 700 -44.54 -0.74 22.21
CA THR A 700 -43.41 -0.71 21.26
C THR A 700 -42.12 -0.28 21.94
N LEU A 701 -42.14 0.73 22.83
CA LEU A 701 -40.98 1.11 23.65
C LEU A 701 -40.56 0.03 24.66
N LEU A 702 -41.49 -0.76 25.21
CA LEU A 702 -41.18 -1.90 26.08
C LEU A 702 -40.77 -3.13 25.26
N ALA A 703 -41.32 -3.33 24.06
CA ALA A 703 -40.82 -4.33 23.11
C ALA A 703 -39.43 -3.95 22.59
N ASP A 704 -39.10 -2.67 22.44
CA ASP A 704 -37.75 -2.21 22.08
C ASP A 704 -36.80 -2.08 23.26
N ALA A 705 -37.30 -1.79 24.46
CA ALA A 705 -36.52 -1.93 25.69
C ALA A 705 -36.28 -3.42 26.00
N ALA A 706 -37.21 -4.32 25.66
CA ALA A 706 -37.03 -5.76 25.73
C ALA A 706 -36.08 -6.23 24.62
N ARG A 707 -36.29 -5.87 23.35
CA ARG A 707 -35.35 -6.15 22.24
C ARG A 707 -33.97 -5.53 22.51
N TRP A 708 -33.85 -4.41 23.24
CA TRP A 708 -32.58 -3.81 23.67
C TRP A 708 -31.99 -4.49 24.90
N ARG A 709 -32.79 -4.88 25.90
CA ARG A 709 -32.33 -5.59 27.11
C ARG A 709 -31.98 -7.04 26.80
N ILE A 710 -32.66 -7.65 25.83
CA ILE A 710 -32.27 -8.84 25.08
C ILE A 710 -31.00 -8.50 24.30
N ARG A 711 -30.95 -7.55 23.35
CA ARG A 711 -29.69 -7.10 22.68
C ARG A 711 -28.56 -6.58 23.61
N ARG A 712 -28.76 -6.51 24.94
CA ARG A 712 -27.77 -6.16 25.98
C ARG A 712 -27.46 -7.34 26.93
N LEU A 713 -28.37 -8.31 27.07
CA LEU A 713 -28.16 -9.63 27.70
C LEU A 713 -27.60 -10.60 26.67
N THR A 714 -28.27 -10.84 25.55
CA THR A 714 -27.62 -11.31 24.32
C THR A 714 -26.50 -10.37 23.89
N GLY A 715 -26.48 -9.08 24.24
CA GLY A 715 -25.31 -8.20 24.04
C GLY A 715 -24.18 -8.33 25.07
N ARG A 716 -24.40 -9.06 26.16
CA ARG A 716 -23.37 -9.47 27.14
C ARG A 716 -22.95 -10.91 26.87
N LEU A 717 -23.88 -11.79 26.50
CA LEU A 717 -23.64 -13.12 25.93
C LEU A 717 -23.00 -13.06 24.53
N LEU A 718 -23.22 -12.02 23.73
CA LEU A 718 -22.44 -11.63 22.53
C LEU A 718 -21.29 -10.69 22.90
N ARG A 719 -20.86 -10.67 24.17
CA ARG A 719 -19.56 -10.12 24.59
C ARG A 719 -18.72 -11.14 25.37
N THR A 720 -19.30 -12.04 26.14
CA THR A 720 -18.67 -13.31 26.53
C THR A 720 -18.62 -14.29 25.35
N ALA A 721 -19.52 -14.18 24.37
CA ALA A 721 -19.43 -14.71 23.00
C ALA A 721 -19.48 -13.58 21.93
N ARG A 722 -18.81 -12.46 22.21
CA ARG A 722 -17.80 -11.90 21.29
C ARG A 722 -16.39 -12.14 21.80
N LYS A 723 -16.13 -12.43 23.09
CA LYS A 723 -14.83 -12.93 23.56
C LYS A 723 -14.66 -14.41 23.22
N ARG A 724 -15.59 -15.29 23.57
CA ARG A 724 -15.68 -16.66 23.00
C ARG A 724 -15.91 -16.64 21.49
N ARG A 725 -16.63 -15.67 20.92
CA ARG A 725 -16.72 -15.46 19.44
C ARG A 725 -15.68 -14.45 18.90
N LEU A 726 -14.52 -14.33 19.56
CA LEU A 726 -13.22 -13.77 19.07
C LEU A 726 -12.05 -14.69 19.44
N ALA A 727 -12.17 -15.56 20.43
CA ALA A 727 -11.44 -16.82 20.48
C ALA A 727 -11.92 -17.66 19.29
N THR A 728 -13.21 -17.99 19.23
CA THR A 728 -13.89 -18.63 18.10
C THR A 728 -14.19 -17.70 16.91
N LYS A 729 -13.83 -16.39 16.91
CA LYS A 729 -13.54 -15.66 15.64
C LYS A 729 -12.05 -15.51 15.33
N ARG A 730 -11.10 -15.81 16.21
CA ARG A 730 -9.70 -16.03 15.77
C ARG A 730 -9.54 -17.46 15.23
N LEU A 731 -10.31 -18.39 15.79
CA LEU A 731 -10.65 -19.69 15.20
C LEU A 731 -11.43 -19.45 13.89
N VAL A 732 -12.68 -18.96 13.90
CA VAL A 732 -13.46 -18.79 12.65
C VAL A 732 -12.93 -17.72 11.69
N TYR A 733 -11.95 -16.87 12.01
CA TYR A 733 -11.23 -16.07 11.00
C TYR A 733 -10.07 -16.86 10.38
N ARG A 734 -9.40 -17.74 11.14
CA ARG A 734 -8.58 -18.82 10.57
C ARG A 734 -9.43 -19.82 9.75
N THR A 735 -10.71 -20.03 10.09
CA THR A 735 -11.67 -20.86 9.32
C THR A 735 -12.48 -20.10 8.25
N ALA A 736 -12.44 -18.76 8.21
CA ALA A 736 -13.15 -17.96 7.19
C ALA A 736 -12.21 -17.30 6.18
N LYS A 737 -10.92 -17.12 6.52
CA LYS A 737 -9.87 -16.98 5.50
C LYS A 737 -9.75 -18.27 4.65
N LYS A 738 -10.24 -19.42 5.16
CA LYS A 738 -10.50 -20.65 4.38
C LYS A 738 -11.79 -20.62 3.52
N ALA A 739 -12.67 -19.62 3.65
CA ALA A 739 -14.06 -19.72 3.15
C ALA A 739 -14.63 -18.44 2.51
N MET A 740 -13.78 -17.51 2.06
CA MET A 740 -14.17 -16.39 1.18
C MET A 740 -13.29 -16.31 -0.08
N LYS A 741 -13.28 -17.39 -0.88
CA LYS A 741 -13.53 -17.22 -2.33
C LYS A 741 -15.03 -16.85 -2.49
N PRO A 742 -15.43 -16.13 -3.56
CA PRO A 742 -16.81 -15.66 -3.72
C PRO A 742 -17.82 -16.81 -3.83
N ARG A 743 -19.04 -16.61 -3.32
CA ARG A 743 -20.18 -17.48 -3.63
C ARG A 743 -20.89 -16.97 -4.89
N ARG A 744 -21.16 -17.89 -5.82
CA ARG A 744 -21.95 -17.68 -7.05
C ARG A 744 -23.46 -17.48 -6.74
N PRO A 745 -24.29 -17.17 -7.76
CA PRO A 745 -25.76 -17.08 -7.67
C PRO A 745 -26.44 -18.38 -7.18
N PRO A 746 -27.78 -18.42 -6.99
CA PRO A 746 -28.44 -19.57 -6.39
C PRO A 746 -28.32 -20.84 -7.26
N ALA A 747 -28.28 -21.99 -6.60
CA ALA A 747 -28.21 -23.27 -7.26
C ALA A 747 -29.56 -23.63 -7.91
N HIS A 748 -29.55 -23.80 -9.24
CA HIS A 748 -30.29 -24.90 -9.84
C HIS A 748 -29.47 -26.20 -9.70
N GLN A 749 -30.13 -27.31 -9.96
CA GLN A 749 -29.63 -28.65 -9.61
C GLN A 749 -28.53 -29.14 -10.55
N ASP A 750 -27.72 -30.04 -10.02
CA ASP A 750 -27.27 -31.32 -10.60
C ASP A 750 -25.82 -31.65 -10.17
N ASP A 751 -25.37 -32.88 -10.48
CA ASP A 751 -24.20 -33.53 -9.88
C ASP A 751 -22.85 -33.11 -10.50
N GLU A 752 -21.79 -33.82 -10.07
CA GLU A 752 -20.46 -33.92 -10.69
C GLU A 752 -19.42 -32.79 -10.44
N LEU A 753 -18.23 -32.98 -11.02
CA LEU A 753 -16.98 -32.36 -10.58
C LEU A 753 -16.76 -30.93 -11.09
N GLN A 754 -15.94 -30.17 -10.35
CA GLN A 754 -15.41 -28.87 -10.77
C GLN A 754 -13.88 -28.85 -10.61
N PRO A 755 -13.10 -28.72 -11.71
CA PRO A 755 -11.64 -28.63 -11.66
C PRO A 755 -11.11 -27.44 -10.87
N ALA A 756 -9.83 -27.52 -10.48
CA ALA A 756 -9.20 -26.51 -9.63
C ALA A 756 -8.85 -25.24 -10.43
N GLN A 757 -9.71 -24.22 -10.34
CA GLN A 757 -9.48 -22.91 -10.94
C GLN A 757 -8.21 -22.20 -10.40
N TYR A 758 -7.14 -22.28 -11.19
CA TYR A 758 -5.86 -21.59 -10.99
C TYR A 758 -5.63 -20.48 -12.02
N ARG A 759 -4.67 -19.60 -11.74
CA ARG A 759 -4.14 -18.62 -12.68
C ARG A 759 -2.65 -18.86 -12.88
N LEU A 760 -2.30 -19.55 -13.96
CA LEU A 760 -0.96 -19.48 -14.52
C LEU A 760 -0.85 -18.20 -15.38
N GLY A 761 0.37 -17.69 -15.52
CA GLY A 761 0.61 -16.38 -16.15
C GLY A 761 0.77 -16.45 -17.68
N PRO A 762 1.49 -15.50 -18.29
CA PRO A 762 1.85 -15.52 -19.72
C PRO A 762 2.51 -16.83 -20.18
N GLU A 763 3.11 -17.57 -19.25
CA GLU A 763 3.65 -18.93 -19.41
C GLU A 763 2.66 -19.92 -20.04
N MET A 764 1.35 -19.80 -19.77
CA MET A 764 0.34 -20.73 -20.31
C MET A 764 -0.28 -20.22 -21.62
N ALA A 765 -0.22 -18.91 -21.89
CA ALA A 765 -0.59 -18.34 -23.19
C ALA A 765 0.33 -18.81 -24.33
N ALA A 766 1.51 -19.36 -24.00
CA ALA A 766 2.40 -20.03 -24.95
C ALA A 766 1.91 -21.42 -25.43
N VAL A 767 0.93 -22.01 -24.73
CA VAL A 767 0.50 -23.42 -24.92
C VAL A 767 -0.92 -23.52 -25.50
N GLY A 768 -1.59 -22.38 -25.70
CA GLY A 768 -2.90 -22.27 -26.34
C GLY A 768 -4.11 -22.62 -25.46
N PRO A 769 -5.32 -22.09 -25.75
CA PRO A 769 -6.49 -22.22 -24.88
C PRO A 769 -6.96 -23.68 -24.66
N ARG A 770 -6.75 -24.56 -25.65
CA ARG A 770 -7.12 -25.98 -25.52
C ARG A 770 -6.20 -26.72 -24.55
N ALA A 771 -4.89 -26.55 -24.65
CA ALA A 771 -3.97 -27.15 -23.69
C ALA A 771 -4.16 -26.55 -22.29
N GLU A 772 -4.39 -25.24 -22.17
CA GLU A 772 -4.78 -24.59 -20.90
C GLU A 772 -5.98 -25.30 -20.25
N THR A 773 -7.01 -25.62 -21.04
CA THR A 773 -8.20 -26.33 -20.57
C THR A 773 -7.89 -27.76 -20.14
N VAL A 774 -7.11 -28.52 -20.92
CA VAL A 774 -6.78 -29.93 -20.61
C VAL A 774 -5.75 -30.07 -19.48
N LEU A 775 -4.76 -29.17 -19.38
CA LEU A 775 -3.81 -29.07 -18.27
C LEU A 775 -4.53 -28.76 -16.95
N ALA A 776 -5.55 -27.90 -16.97
CA ALA A 776 -6.40 -27.63 -15.81
C ALA A 776 -7.35 -28.80 -15.47
N ALA A 777 -7.58 -29.72 -16.41
CA ALA A 777 -8.46 -30.88 -16.28
C ALA A 777 -7.70 -32.22 -16.17
N SER A 778 -6.37 -32.22 -15.99
CA SER A 778 -5.53 -33.43 -16.06
C SER A 778 -5.63 -34.33 -14.82
N GLY A 779 -6.79 -34.94 -14.62
CA GLY A 779 -7.06 -36.05 -13.72
C GLY A 779 -8.05 -36.99 -14.40
N ARG A 780 -7.55 -37.78 -15.36
CA ARG A 780 -8.31 -38.57 -16.36
C ARG A 780 -9.35 -37.75 -17.15
N VAL A 781 -8.96 -37.32 -18.36
CA VAL A 781 -9.93 -37.00 -19.42
C VAL A 781 -10.45 -38.32 -20.00
N THR A 782 -11.39 -38.96 -19.32
CA THR A 782 -12.21 -40.01 -19.91
C THR A 782 -13.09 -39.37 -20.97
N SER A 783 -12.73 -39.51 -22.24
CA SER A 783 -13.65 -39.11 -23.31
C SER A 783 -14.89 -39.99 -23.27
N GLU A 784 -16.08 -39.41 -23.43
CA GLU A 784 -17.34 -40.16 -23.55
C GLU A 784 -17.41 -40.97 -24.87
N VAL A 785 -16.38 -40.89 -25.72
CA VAL A 785 -16.32 -41.41 -27.08
C VAL A 785 -15.38 -42.60 -27.19
N GLY A 786 -15.42 -43.52 -26.23
CA GLY A 786 -15.16 -44.96 -26.44
C GLY A 786 -13.81 -45.42 -27.03
N PHE A 787 -12.76 -44.59 -27.04
CA PHE A 787 -11.43 -44.95 -27.54
C PHE A 787 -10.37 -44.83 -26.43
N ASP A 788 -9.65 -45.91 -26.15
CA ASP A 788 -8.54 -45.99 -25.19
C ASP A 788 -7.27 -45.32 -25.75
N THR A 789 -7.32 -44.00 -25.97
CA THR A 789 -6.18 -43.19 -26.41
C THR A 789 -6.11 -41.93 -25.57
N GLU A 790 -5.38 -42.00 -24.45
CA GLU A 790 -5.12 -40.85 -23.58
C GLU A 790 -4.25 -39.83 -24.32
N ALA A 791 -4.88 -38.81 -24.93
CA ALA A 791 -4.20 -37.84 -25.79
C ALA A 791 -4.47 -36.39 -25.38
N LEU A 792 -3.40 -35.60 -25.23
CA LEU A 792 -3.41 -34.17 -24.99
C LEU A 792 -3.22 -33.42 -26.31
N ILE A 793 -4.11 -32.48 -26.64
CA ILE A 793 -3.96 -31.61 -27.82
C ILE A 793 -3.37 -30.26 -27.39
N VAL A 794 -2.29 -29.85 -28.06
CA VAL A 794 -1.58 -28.59 -27.84
C VAL A 794 -1.67 -27.71 -29.10
N ASP A 795 -2.28 -26.52 -28.93
CA ASP A 795 -2.41 -25.49 -29.97
C ASP A 795 -1.34 -24.41 -29.75
N THR A 796 -0.65 -23.93 -30.78
CA THR A 796 0.32 -22.82 -30.60
C THR A 796 -0.37 -21.44 -30.52
N PRO A 797 0.34 -20.39 -30.04
CA PRO A 797 -0.20 -19.03 -29.99
C PRO A 797 -0.35 -18.38 -31.38
N GLU A 798 0.27 -18.93 -32.42
CA GLU A 798 0.02 -18.57 -33.83
C GLU A 798 -1.25 -19.26 -34.35
N HIS A 799 -1.42 -20.55 -34.02
CA HIS A 799 -2.63 -21.34 -34.26
C HIS A 799 -3.88 -20.62 -33.73
N ALA A 800 -3.84 -20.22 -32.45
CA ALA A 800 -4.92 -19.50 -31.78
C ALA A 800 -5.19 -18.09 -32.33
N ARG A 801 -4.29 -17.56 -33.19
CA ARG A 801 -4.45 -16.29 -33.92
C ARG A 801 -4.74 -16.48 -35.41
N GLY A 802 -4.92 -17.71 -35.88
CA GLY A 802 -5.20 -18.02 -37.29
C GLY A 802 -4.07 -17.66 -38.25
N ALA A 803 -2.83 -17.53 -37.76
CA ALA A 803 -1.71 -17.01 -38.54
C ALA A 803 -1.10 -18.04 -39.52
N ASP A 804 -1.31 -19.34 -39.27
CA ASP A 804 -1.03 -20.43 -40.20
C ASP A 804 -2.15 -21.49 -40.11
N PRO A 805 -3.02 -21.61 -41.13
CA PRO A 805 -4.04 -22.66 -41.20
C PRO A 805 -3.52 -24.05 -41.66
N GLY A 806 -2.24 -24.17 -42.03
CA GLY A 806 -1.68 -25.38 -42.64
C GLY A 806 -1.01 -26.36 -41.67
N THR A 807 -0.45 -25.87 -40.56
CA THR A 807 0.13 -26.71 -39.51
C THR A 807 -0.99 -27.42 -38.72
N PRO A 808 -0.88 -28.74 -38.41
CA PRO A 808 -1.82 -29.43 -37.51
C PRO A 808 -1.49 -29.16 -36.03
N PRO A 809 -2.46 -29.25 -35.11
CA PRO A 809 -2.20 -29.15 -33.67
C PRO A 809 -1.41 -30.36 -33.17
N VAL A 810 -0.56 -30.18 -32.17
CA VAL A 810 0.34 -31.24 -31.69
C VAL A 810 -0.40 -32.14 -30.71
N VAL A 811 -0.44 -33.44 -30.99
CA VAL A 811 -1.10 -34.44 -30.14
C VAL A 811 -0.06 -35.24 -29.37
N VAL A 812 -0.18 -35.27 -28.05
CA VAL A 812 0.74 -35.97 -27.13
C VAL A 812 0.00 -37.16 -26.53
N ALA A 813 0.43 -38.39 -26.83
CA ALA A 813 -0.05 -39.56 -26.14
C ALA A 813 0.52 -39.59 -24.71
N LEU A 814 -0.32 -39.68 -23.68
CA LEU A 814 0.14 -39.75 -22.29
C LEU A 814 0.93 -41.03 -22.02
N SER A 815 0.64 -42.11 -22.75
CA SER A 815 1.41 -43.36 -22.78
C SER A 815 2.84 -43.21 -23.32
N GLU A 816 3.16 -42.11 -24.01
CA GLU A 816 4.50 -41.76 -24.50
C GLU A 816 5.16 -40.63 -23.69
N SER A 817 4.47 -40.14 -22.65
CA SER A 817 4.94 -39.05 -21.79
C SER A 817 5.68 -39.56 -20.55
N ASP A 818 6.31 -38.65 -19.79
CA ASP A 818 6.91 -38.97 -18.49
C ASP A 818 5.86 -39.62 -17.56
N PRO A 819 6.11 -40.77 -16.91
CA PRO A 819 5.13 -41.43 -16.04
C PRO A 819 4.59 -40.55 -14.90
N ARG A 820 5.37 -39.55 -14.46
CA ARG A 820 4.95 -38.55 -13.47
C ARG A 820 3.88 -37.61 -14.04
N ALA A 821 3.66 -37.59 -15.35
CA ALA A 821 2.61 -36.83 -16.02
C ALA A 821 1.19 -37.38 -15.76
N SER A 822 1.06 -38.66 -15.42
CA SER A 822 -0.24 -39.31 -15.14
C SER A 822 -0.77 -39.04 -13.72
N VAL A 823 0.04 -38.42 -12.84
CA VAL A 823 -0.33 -38.05 -11.47
C VAL A 823 -1.20 -36.78 -11.46
N ALA A 824 -2.07 -36.58 -10.47
CA ALA A 824 -2.72 -35.26 -10.28
C ALA A 824 -1.70 -34.20 -9.77
N ALA A 825 -1.36 -33.22 -10.62
CA ALA A 825 -0.42 -32.14 -10.27
C ALA A 825 -1.05 -31.08 -9.35
N PHE A 826 -0.22 -30.41 -8.54
CA PHE A 826 -0.67 -29.41 -7.55
C PHE A 826 -0.09 -28.00 -7.79
N ASP A 827 -0.78 -26.96 -7.32
CA ASP A 827 -0.23 -25.60 -7.31
C ASP A 827 0.65 -25.37 -6.07
N ALA A 828 1.92 -25.05 -6.30
CA ALA A 828 2.89 -24.74 -5.26
C ALA A 828 2.52 -23.48 -4.46
N GLU A 829 1.84 -22.48 -5.05
CA GLU A 829 1.43 -21.25 -4.34
C GLU A 829 0.30 -21.54 -3.34
N SER A 830 -0.67 -22.38 -3.70
CA SER A 830 -1.71 -22.89 -2.79
C SER A 830 -1.14 -23.72 -1.64
N LEU A 831 -0.02 -24.42 -1.88
CA LEU A 831 0.67 -25.25 -0.90
C LEU A 831 1.74 -24.50 -0.08
N ASN A 832 2.05 -23.24 -0.39
CA ASN A 832 3.05 -22.40 0.26
C ASN A 832 3.16 -22.62 1.79
N PRO A 833 4.33 -23.06 2.31
CA PRO A 833 4.55 -23.26 3.74
C PRO A 833 4.68 -21.90 4.46
N LEU A 834 3.57 -21.46 5.06
CA LEU A 834 3.52 -20.27 5.91
C LEU A 834 3.33 -20.66 7.37
N GLN A 835 4.31 -20.28 8.20
CA GLN A 835 4.30 -20.48 9.66
C GLN A 835 4.30 -21.96 10.05
N TRP A 836 5.36 -22.68 9.65
CA TRP A 836 5.60 -24.05 10.07
C TRP A 836 5.66 -24.16 11.61
N PRO A 837 4.97 -25.14 12.23
CA PRO A 837 5.13 -25.40 13.66
C PRO A 837 6.43 -26.17 13.91
N VAL A 838 7.39 -25.52 14.57
CA VAL A 838 8.67 -26.13 14.99
C VAL A 838 8.46 -27.41 15.80
N ASP A 839 7.42 -27.40 16.64
CA ASP A 839 7.04 -28.51 17.51
C ASP A 839 6.17 -29.53 16.74
N HIS A 840 6.78 -30.63 16.32
CA HIS A 840 6.07 -31.83 15.91
C HIS A 840 5.57 -32.62 17.14
N SER A 841 4.48 -33.39 16.99
CA SER A 841 3.82 -34.13 18.08
C SER A 841 4.67 -35.24 18.74
N GLY A 842 5.84 -35.57 18.20
CA GLY A 842 6.70 -36.67 18.67
C GLY A 842 6.16 -38.08 18.34
N HIS A 843 5.03 -38.16 17.64
CA HIS A 843 4.36 -39.40 17.24
C HIS A 843 3.87 -39.31 15.79
N GLY A 844 3.87 -40.44 15.09
CA GLY A 844 3.32 -40.54 13.74
C GLY A 844 1.78 -40.46 13.70
N VAL A 845 1.24 -40.27 12.50
CA VAL A 845 -0.20 -40.39 12.22
C VAL A 845 -0.43 -41.24 10.97
N ALA A 846 -1.45 -42.09 10.98
CA ALA A 846 -1.90 -42.78 9.76
C ALA A 846 -2.68 -41.81 8.84
N LEU A 847 -2.54 -41.96 7.53
CA LEU A 847 -3.27 -41.11 6.57
C LEU A 847 -4.76 -41.52 6.44
N GLY A 848 -5.07 -42.80 6.61
CA GLY A 848 -6.43 -43.35 6.47
C GLY A 848 -7.36 -43.08 7.67
N PRO A 849 -8.68 -43.32 7.49
CA PRO A 849 -9.65 -43.28 8.58
C PRO A 849 -9.47 -44.47 9.55
N PRO A 850 -9.93 -44.35 10.82
CA PRO A 850 -9.90 -45.44 11.80
C PRO A 850 -10.94 -46.56 11.52
N GLU A 851 -11.79 -46.42 10.49
CA GLU A 851 -12.88 -47.35 10.17
C GLU A 851 -12.77 -47.93 8.76
N ARG A 852 -13.23 -49.18 8.58
CA ARG A 852 -13.10 -49.96 7.34
C ARG A 852 -14.10 -49.53 6.26
N VAL A 853 -13.78 -48.48 5.51
CA VAL A 853 -14.49 -48.13 4.26
C VAL A 853 -14.10 -49.11 3.13
N PRO A 854 -15.07 -49.74 2.41
CA PRO A 854 -14.81 -50.58 1.24
C PRO A 854 -14.09 -49.82 0.11
N ARG A 855 -13.17 -50.47 -0.63
CA ARG A 855 -12.28 -49.81 -1.60
C ARG A 855 -13.03 -48.98 -2.65
N GLU A 856 -14.08 -49.54 -3.24
CA GLU A 856 -14.98 -48.91 -4.23
C GLU A 856 -15.68 -47.64 -3.72
N LYS A 857 -15.74 -47.42 -2.40
CA LYS A 857 -16.45 -46.30 -1.76
C LYS A 857 -15.51 -45.32 -1.06
N ARG A 858 -14.20 -45.41 -1.33
CA ARG A 858 -13.20 -44.45 -0.84
C ARG A 858 -13.10 -43.28 -1.81
N PRO A 859 -13.42 -42.04 -1.39
CA PRO A 859 -13.07 -40.88 -2.20
C PRO A 859 -11.55 -40.73 -2.28
N PRO A 860 -11.01 -40.15 -3.38
CA PRO A 860 -9.63 -39.69 -3.43
C PRO A 860 -9.29 -38.86 -2.18
N HIS A 861 -8.08 -39.03 -1.64
CA HIS A 861 -7.68 -38.43 -0.38
C HIS A 861 -7.36 -36.92 -0.50
N ALA A 862 -8.37 -36.12 -0.84
CA ALA A 862 -8.31 -34.67 -0.87
C ALA A 862 -7.66 -34.13 0.42
N VAL A 863 -6.49 -33.49 0.28
CA VAL A 863 -5.65 -32.99 1.38
C VAL A 863 -6.25 -31.67 1.90
N GLY A 864 -7.47 -31.76 2.44
CA GLY A 864 -8.20 -30.65 3.00
C GLY A 864 -7.36 -29.95 4.10
N PRO A 865 -7.43 -28.61 4.22
CA PRO A 865 -6.45 -27.84 4.98
C PRO A 865 -6.54 -27.99 6.51
N ASP A 866 -7.34 -28.93 7.02
CA ASP A 866 -7.32 -29.40 8.41
C ASP A 866 -6.52 -30.72 8.52
N LYS A 867 -6.76 -31.69 7.63
CA LYS A 867 -5.91 -32.91 7.48
C LYS A 867 -4.46 -32.52 7.20
N ARG A 868 -4.22 -31.55 6.31
CA ARG A 868 -2.89 -30.95 6.08
C ARG A 868 -2.22 -30.50 7.38
N THR A 869 -2.93 -29.74 8.22
CA THR A 869 -2.37 -29.18 9.47
C THR A 869 -2.02 -30.27 10.48
N VAL A 870 -2.73 -31.41 10.47
CA VAL A 870 -2.40 -32.59 11.29
C VAL A 870 -1.16 -33.28 10.72
N CYS A 871 -1.13 -33.60 9.42
CA CYS A 871 0.00 -34.24 8.75
C CYS A 871 1.31 -33.44 8.91
N GLN A 872 1.27 -32.11 8.76
CA GLN A 872 2.44 -31.25 8.96
C GLN A 872 2.98 -31.28 10.40
N ARG A 873 2.10 -31.49 11.39
CA ARG A 873 2.46 -31.54 12.83
C ARG A 873 2.88 -32.93 13.31
N ALA A 874 2.62 -33.98 12.54
CA ALA A 874 3.02 -35.33 12.89
C ALA A 874 4.55 -35.47 12.87
N HIS A 875 5.07 -36.50 13.55
CA HIS A 875 6.45 -36.90 13.34
C HIS A 875 6.66 -37.34 11.87
N HIS A 876 5.89 -38.34 11.44
CA HIS A 876 5.73 -38.78 10.06
C HIS A 876 4.26 -39.11 9.79
N VAL A 877 3.90 -39.24 8.53
CA VAL A 877 2.58 -39.65 8.06
C VAL A 877 2.71 -41.05 7.44
N VAL A 878 2.15 -42.05 8.10
CA VAL A 878 2.15 -43.45 7.62
C VAL A 878 1.05 -43.62 6.56
N ASP A 879 1.43 -44.13 5.40
CA ASP A 879 0.54 -44.36 4.27
C ASP A 879 0.57 -45.81 3.76
N ALA A 880 -0.60 -46.31 3.36
CA ALA A 880 -0.80 -47.63 2.79
C ALA A 880 -1.82 -47.58 1.65
N SER A 881 -1.69 -48.45 0.65
CA SER A 881 -2.67 -48.68 -0.43
C SER A 881 -4.09 -48.89 0.12
N ALA A 882 -4.18 -49.50 1.31
CA ALA A 882 -5.40 -49.72 2.07
C ALA A 882 -6.17 -48.45 2.49
N TYR A 883 -5.63 -47.25 2.26
CA TYR A 883 -6.30 -45.97 2.50
C TYR A 883 -6.89 -45.32 1.23
N HIS A 884 -6.43 -45.74 0.05
CA HIS A 884 -6.77 -45.12 -1.23
C HIS A 884 -7.72 -45.98 -2.07
N HIS A 885 -8.08 -45.44 -3.23
CA HIS A 885 -8.86 -46.09 -4.28
C HIS A 885 -7.92 -46.72 -5.33
N ASP A 886 -7.09 -45.90 -5.96
CA ASP A 886 -6.10 -46.22 -7.01
C ASP A 886 -4.74 -45.55 -6.75
N SER A 887 -3.72 -46.00 -7.47
CA SER A 887 -2.32 -45.65 -7.22
C SER A 887 -1.89 -44.29 -7.78
N LEU A 888 -2.56 -43.78 -8.84
CA LEU A 888 -2.35 -42.42 -9.34
C LEU A 888 -2.94 -41.35 -8.41
N SER A 889 -4.15 -41.59 -7.88
CA SER A 889 -4.78 -40.75 -6.86
C SER A 889 -3.99 -40.77 -5.55
N ARG A 890 -3.41 -41.92 -5.20
CA ARG A 890 -2.44 -42.07 -4.11
C ARG A 890 -1.20 -41.20 -4.37
N ALA A 891 -0.53 -41.36 -5.51
CA ALA A 891 0.66 -40.60 -5.87
C ALA A 891 0.46 -39.07 -5.73
N GLY A 892 -0.63 -38.54 -6.29
CA GLY A 892 -0.94 -37.10 -6.21
C GLY A 892 -1.20 -36.62 -4.78
N THR A 893 -1.82 -37.47 -3.95
CA THR A 893 -2.02 -37.21 -2.52
C THR A 893 -0.69 -37.13 -1.78
N LEU A 894 0.23 -38.09 -2.01
CA LEU A 894 1.51 -38.16 -1.30
C LEU A 894 2.48 -37.06 -1.75
N ALA A 895 2.56 -36.80 -3.06
CA ALA A 895 3.35 -35.69 -3.61
C ALA A 895 2.87 -34.33 -3.08
N ALA A 896 1.55 -34.09 -3.05
CA ALA A 896 1.00 -32.87 -2.44
C ALA A 896 1.33 -32.76 -0.95
N LEU A 897 1.27 -33.85 -0.18
CA LEU A 897 1.65 -33.85 1.25
C LEU A 897 3.13 -33.52 1.47
N ALA A 898 4.02 -34.17 0.71
CA ALA A 898 5.46 -33.92 0.72
C ALA A 898 5.77 -32.45 0.37
N ALA A 899 5.13 -31.90 -0.67
CA ALA A 899 5.25 -30.50 -1.05
C ALA A 899 4.81 -29.52 0.06
N THR A 900 4.01 -29.95 1.04
CA THR A 900 3.70 -29.13 2.22
C THR A 900 4.77 -29.15 3.31
N GLY A 901 5.74 -30.07 3.25
CA GLY A 901 6.73 -30.38 4.30
C GLY A 901 6.36 -31.54 5.23
N ALA A 902 5.28 -32.28 4.98
CA ALA A 902 4.98 -33.48 5.76
C ALA A 902 5.92 -34.63 5.34
N VAL A 903 6.63 -35.22 6.31
CA VAL A 903 7.38 -36.48 6.08
C VAL A 903 6.36 -37.60 5.90
N VAL A 904 6.38 -38.27 4.75
CA VAL A 904 5.47 -39.37 4.39
C VAL A 904 6.26 -40.67 4.35
N HIS A 905 5.74 -41.72 4.97
CA HIS A 905 6.32 -43.05 4.95
C HIS A 905 5.32 -44.07 4.37
N ILE A 906 5.75 -44.82 3.35
CA ILE A 906 4.95 -45.83 2.63
C ILE A 906 5.25 -47.21 3.21
N ILE A 907 4.23 -47.88 3.79
CA ILE A 907 4.39 -49.21 4.40
C ILE A 907 4.02 -50.39 3.47
N ASP A 908 3.72 -50.14 2.19
CA ASP A 908 3.43 -51.19 1.22
C ASP A 908 3.97 -50.91 -0.19
N GLY A 909 4.53 -51.95 -0.82
CA GLY A 909 5.12 -51.91 -2.15
C GLY A 909 4.07 -51.84 -3.25
N ASP A 910 4.24 -50.90 -4.18
CA ASP A 910 3.35 -50.65 -5.30
C ASP A 910 4.17 -50.10 -6.47
N ALA A 911 4.27 -50.87 -7.55
CA ALA A 911 5.10 -50.54 -8.71
C ALA A 911 4.48 -49.42 -9.57
N GLU A 912 3.15 -49.31 -9.61
CA GLU A 912 2.45 -48.21 -10.28
C GLU A 912 2.71 -46.90 -9.51
N LEU A 913 2.67 -46.95 -8.17
CA LEU A 913 3.00 -45.82 -7.30
C LEU A 913 4.47 -45.39 -7.42
N HIS A 914 5.43 -46.33 -7.49
CA HIS A 914 6.85 -46.02 -7.72
C HIS A 914 7.02 -45.26 -9.04
N HIS A 915 6.45 -45.79 -10.12
CA HIS A 915 6.54 -45.20 -11.45
C HIS A 915 5.89 -43.80 -11.48
N ALA A 916 4.71 -43.67 -10.86
CA ALA A 916 3.95 -42.43 -10.75
C ALA A 916 4.67 -41.34 -9.93
N LEU A 917 5.23 -41.67 -8.75
CA LEU A 917 5.98 -40.70 -7.93
C LEU A 917 7.37 -40.38 -8.49
N GLY A 918 7.96 -41.31 -9.25
CA GLY A 918 9.36 -41.28 -9.65
C GLY A 918 10.30 -41.77 -8.54
N SER A 919 11.39 -42.43 -8.93
CA SER A 919 12.27 -43.18 -8.02
C SER A 919 12.81 -42.38 -6.83
N GLU A 920 13.17 -41.10 -7.02
CA GLU A 920 13.74 -40.27 -5.95
C GLU A 920 12.72 -39.98 -4.84
N LEU A 921 11.48 -39.62 -5.21
CA LEU A 921 10.41 -39.34 -4.23
C LEU A 921 9.89 -40.63 -3.59
N TYR A 922 9.80 -41.71 -4.36
CA TYR A 922 9.40 -43.03 -3.83
C TYR A 922 10.44 -43.57 -2.85
N ALA A 923 11.74 -43.53 -3.17
CA ALA A 923 12.80 -43.99 -2.27
C ALA A 923 12.81 -43.22 -0.95
N LEU A 924 12.70 -41.88 -0.99
CA LEU A 924 12.59 -41.05 0.22
C LEU A 924 11.38 -41.42 1.08
N MET A 925 10.25 -41.78 0.47
CA MET A 925 9.04 -42.21 1.19
C MET A 925 9.07 -43.68 1.64
N ALA A 926 9.89 -44.54 1.04
CA ALA A 926 10.04 -45.94 1.42
C ALA A 926 11.11 -46.17 2.50
N ASP A 927 11.87 -45.13 2.88
CA ASP A 927 12.95 -45.21 3.87
C ASP A 927 12.38 -45.39 5.30
N ASP A 928 12.68 -46.53 5.94
CA ASP A 928 12.35 -46.84 7.33
C ASP A 928 12.98 -45.84 8.33
N GLY A 929 14.05 -45.15 7.95
CA GLY A 929 14.66 -44.07 8.72
C GLY A 929 13.69 -42.93 9.00
N THR A 930 12.67 -42.71 8.16
CA THR A 930 11.59 -41.74 8.42
C THR A 930 10.72 -42.11 9.65
N LEU A 931 10.70 -43.38 10.06
CA LEU A 931 10.02 -43.83 11.27
C LEU A 931 10.77 -43.47 12.55
N THR A 932 12.10 -43.54 12.51
CA THR A 932 12.99 -43.46 13.68
C THR A 932 13.81 -42.17 13.76
N ALA A 933 13.79 -41.35 12.69
CA ALA A 933 14.54 -40.10 12.56
C ALA A 933 14.49 -39.21 13.81
N ASP A 934 15.63 -38.69 14.21
CA ASP A 934 15.68 -37.57 15.14
C ASP A 934 15.06 -36.29 14.51
N PRO A 935 14.77 -35.24 15.29
CA PRO A 935 14.12 -34.03 14.76
C PRO A 935 14.89 -33.30 13.65
N HIS A 936 16.22 -33.44 13.58
CA HIS A 936 17.06 -32.87 12.52
C HIS A 936 17.04 -33.77 11.27
N GLN A 937 17.18 -35.09 11.44
CA GLN A 937 17.01 -36.07 10.34
C GLN A 937 15.62 -35.95 9.71
N ARG A 938 14.58 -35.75 10.52
CA ARG A 938 13.20 -35.48 10.07
C ARG A 938 13.10 -34.18 9.26
N GLU A 939 13.85 -33.14 9.62
CA GLU A 939 13.92 -31.89 8.86
C GLU A 939 14.64 -32.10 7.52
N ALA A 940 15.71 -32.92 7.48
CA ALA A 940 16.37 -33.33 6.24
C ALA A 940 15.42 -34.11 5.29
N PHE A 941 14.71 -35.13 5.79
CA PHE A 941 13.69 -35.86 5.02
C PHE A 941 12.57 -34.93 4.51
N SER A 942 12.08 -34.02 5.36
CA SER A 942 11.05 -33.03 5.01
C SER A 942 11.49 -32.15 3.84
N VAL A 943 12.71 -31.61 3.89
CA VAL A 943 13.29 -30.77 2.83
C VAL A 943 13.50 -31.59 1.54
N ALA A 944 14.06 -32.80 1.64
CA ALA A 944 14.32 -33.65 0.48
C ALA A 944 13.02 -34.04 -0.25
N MET A 945 12.04 -34.62 0.46
CA MET A 945 10.74 -35.00 -0.11
C MET A 945 10.03 -33.80 -0.75
N ARG A 946 10.05 -32.65 -0.06
CA ARG A 946 9.41 -31.42 -0.55
C ARG A 946 10.07 -30.91 -1.83
N ARG A 947 11.41 -30.91 -1.90
CA ARG A 947 12.17 -30.47 -3.09
C ARG A 947 11.75 -31.25 -4.32
N VAL A 948 11.80 -32.58 -4.25
CA VAL A 948 11.43 -33.47 -5.38
C VAL A 948 9.96 -33.29 -5.75
N ALA A 949 9.06 -33.24 -4.76
CA ALA A 949 7.64 -33.02 -5.02
C ALA A 949 7.37 -31.67 -5.74
N LEU A 950 8.00 -30.57 -5.32
CA LEU A 950 7.87 -29.26 -5.98
C LEU A 950 8.50 -29.25 -7.38
N ARG A 951 9.68 -29.87 -7.53
CA ARG A 951 10.45 -29.95 -8.79
C ARG A 951 9.71 -30.74 -9.88
N ASP A 952 9.06 -31.83 -9.49
CA ASP A 952 8.55 -32.88 -10.39
C ASP A 952 7.01 -33.04 -10.42
N HIS A 953 6.27 -32.59 -9.40
CA HIS A 953 4.81 -32.82 -9.29
C HIS A 953 3.96 -31.54 -9.19
N SER A 954 4.58 -30.37 -9.26
CA SER A 954 3.87 -29.09 -9.36
C SER A 954 3.26 -28.88 -10.75
N LEU A 955 2.26 -27.99 -10.89
CA LEU A 955 1.69 -27.61 -12.18
C LEU A 955 2.76 -27.12 -13.17
N ARG A 956 3.80 -26.42 -12.71
CA ARG A 956 4.93 -26.01 -13.58
C ARG A 956 5.81 -27.19 -14.00
N ALA A 957 6.01 -28.18 -13.13
CA ALA A 957 6.66 -29.42 -13.52
C ALA A 957 5.85 -30.17 -14.58
N ARG A 958 4.53 -30.23 -14.41
CA ARG A 958 3.60 -30.88 -15.34
C ARG A 958 3.66 -30.29 -16.75
N VAL A 959 3.61 -28.97 -16.87
CA VAL A 959 3.69 -28.30 -18.19
C VAL A 959 5.03 -28.60 -18.87
N ARG A 960 6.14 -28.69 -18.12
CA ARG A 960 7.44 -29.09 -18.68
C ARG A 960 7.45 -30.57 -19.13
N GLN A 961 6.93 -31.48 -18.32
CA GLN A 961 6.84 -32.92 -18.62
C GLN A 961 6.02 -33.22 -19.88
N LEU A 962 4.86 -32.57 -20.03
CA LEU A 962 3.96 -32.81 -21.16
C LEU A 962 4.42 -32.18 -22.47
N LEU A 963 5.21 -31.10 -22.40
CA LEU A 963 5.75 -30.44 -23.61
C LEU A 963 7.09 -31.02 -24.07
N ALA A 964 7.88 -31.64 -23.18
CA ALA A 964 9.18 -32.22 -23.54
C ALA A 964 9.15 -33.21 -24.74
N PRO A 965 8.17 -34.14 -24.88
CA PRO A 965 8.09 -35.02 -26.04
C PRO A 965 7.74 -34.32 -27.36
N THR A 966 7.15 -33.12 -27.30
CA THR A 966 6.55 -32.44 -28.45
C THR A 966 7.52 -31.59 -29.27
N GLY A 967 8.71 -31.31 -28.74
CA GLY A 967 9.61 -30.29 -29.26
C GLY A 967 9.16 -28.83 -29.06
N LEU A 968 7.95 -28.60 -28.54
CA LEU A 968 7.46 -27.25 -28.20
C LEU A 968 8.17 -26.71 -26.95
N CYS A 969 8.56 -25.44 -26.99
CA CYS A 969 9.20 -24.79 -25.84
C CYS A 969 8.18 -24.46 -24.74
N GLY A 970 8.03 -25.38 -23.78
CA GLY A 970 7.42 -25.07 -22.49
C GLY A 970 8.16 -23.97 -21.72
N PRO A 971 7.54 -23.38 -20.68
CA PRO A 971 8.17 -22.34 -19.87
C PRO A 971 9.48 -22.89 -19.27
N PRO A 972 10.64 -22.32 -19.62
CA PRO A 972 11.91 -22.84 -19.15
C PRO A 972 12.02 -22.67 -17.64
N LEU A 973 12.83 -23.54 -17.01
CA LEU A 973 13.35 -23.25 -15.68
C LEU A 973 14.01 -21.86 -15.68
N PRO A 974 13.79 -21.01 -14.66
CA PRO A 974 14.40 -19.69 -14.59
C PRO A 974 15.92 -19.71 -14.82
N ALA A 975 16.43 -18.78 -15.63
CA ALA A 975 17.88 -18.61 -15.75
C ALA A 975 18.41 -17.94 -14.47
N VAL A 976 19.41 -18.56 -13.84
CA VAL A 976 20.05 -18.06 -12.60
C VAL A 976 21.47 -17.59 -12.90
N SER A 977 21.84 -16.39 -12.49
CA SER A 977 23.23 -15.93 -12.48
C SER A 977 23.79 -15.99 -11.07
N ILE A 978 24.82 -16.79 -10.85
CA ILE A 978 25.58 -16.80 -9.60
C ILE A 978 26.57 -15.64 -9.66
N LEU A 979 26.43 -14.67 -8.75
CA LEU A 979 27.34 -13.56 -8.59
C LEU A 979 28.29 -13.89 -7.44
N LEU A 980 29.54 -14.22 -7.77
CA LEU A 980 30.55 -14.67 -6.81
C LEU A 980 31.72 -13.70 -6.86
N ALA A 981 31.89 -12.89 -5.81
CA ALA A 981 32.89 -11.83 -5.76
C ALA A 981 33.97 -12.14 -4.72
N THR A 982 35.21 -12.35 -5.18
CA THR A 982 36.34 -12.77 -4.33
C THR A 982 37.48 -11.76 -4.37
N ARG A 983 38.18 -11.63 -3.23
CA ARG A 983 39.45 -10.89 -3.05
C ARG A 983 40.59 -11.82 -2.60
N ARG A 984 40.40 -13.14 -2.76
CA ARG A 984 41.20 -14.22 -2.19
C ARG A 984 41.60 -15.20 -3.31
N PRO A 985 42.75 -15.00 -3.99
CA PRO A 985 43.19 -15.89 -5.06
C PRO A 985 43.29 -17.37 -4.65
N ASP A 986 43.57 -17.63 -3.36
CA ASP A 986 43.60 -18.96 -2.75
C ASP A 986 42.25 -19.67 -2.67
N ARG A 987 41.13 -18.94 -2.79
CA ARG A 987 39.76 -19.50 -2.67
C ARG A 987 39.06 -19.73 -4.01
N VAL A 988 39.65 -19.31 -5.14
CA VAL A 988 38.96 -19.37 -6.44
C VAL A 988 38.61 -20.80 -6.84
N GLU A 989 39.52 -21.77 -6.67
CA GLU A 989 39.27 -23.18 -7.00
C GLU A 989 38.10 -23.74 -6.17
N ALA A 990 38.15 -23.61 -4.84
CA ALA A 990 37.08 -24.08 -3.95
C ALA A 990 35.73 -23.38 -4.20
N ALA A 991 35.76 -22.10 -4.57
CA ALA A 991 34.57 -21.34 -4.95
C ALA A 991 33.98 -21.82 -6.30
N ILE A 992 34.82 -22.23 -7.25
CA ILE A 992 34.37 -22.85 -8.50
C ILE A 992 33.83 -24.27 -8.24
N ASP A 993 34.47 -25.06 -7.37
CA ASP A 993 33.99 -26.40 -7.00
C ASP A 993 32.60 -26.35 -6.33
N ALA A 994 32.36 -25.37 -5.45
CA ALA A 994 31.05 -25.14 -4.82
C ALA A 994 29.94 -24.77 -5.83
N VAL A 995 30.31 -24.16 -6.96
CA VAL A 995 29.43 -23.86 -8.09
C VAL A 995 29.24 -25.08 -9.00
N ALA A 996 30.32 -25.80 -9.33
CA ALA A 996 30.29 -27.02 -10.13
C ALA A 996 29.45 -28.13 -9.47
N GLY A 997 29.37 -28.16 -8.14
CA GLY A 997 28.52 -29.08 -7.39
C GLY A 997 27.01 -28.81 -7.47
N GLN A 998 26.55 -27.72 -8.08
CA GLN A 998 25.12 -27.37 -8.12
C GLN A 998 24.33 -28.20 -9.14
N THR A 999 23.26 -28.87 -8.69
CA THR A 999 22.41 -29.76 -9.52
C THR A 999 21.28 -29.02 -10.27
N TYR A 1000 21.30 -27.69 -10.29
CA TYR A 1000 20.32 -26.89 -11.02
C TYR A 1000 20.72 -26.77 -12.50
N PRO A 1001 19.87 -27.14 -13.47
CA PRO A 1001 20.32 -27.33 -14.86
C PRO A 1001 20.48 -26.03 -15.67
N ARG A 1002 20.15 -24.84 -15.12
CA ARG A 1002 20.11 -23.58 -15.89
C ARG A 1002 20.69 -22.37 -15.14
N PHE A 1003 21.96 -22.46 -14.73
CA PHE A 1003 22.71 -21.31 -14.22
C PHE A 1003 23.91 -20.92 -15.09
N GLU A 1004 24.44 -19.73 -14.83
CA GLU A 1004 25.75 -19.24 -15.26
C GLU A 1004 26.54 -18.71 -14.04
N LEU A 1005 27.87 -18.66 -14.14
CA LEU A 1005 28.76 -18.09 -13.12
C LEU A 1005 29.32 -16.73 -13.57
N MET A 1006 29.09 -15.70 -12.75
CA MET A 1006 29.72 -14.38 -12.85
C MET A 1006 30.79 -14.26 -11.76
N LEU A 1007 32.01 -14.68 -12.08
CA LEU A 1007 33.16 -14.63 -11.17
C LEU A 1007 33.79 -13.23 -11.19
N ALA A 1008 33.55 -12.45 -10.14
CA ALA A 1008 34.12 -11.12 -10.00
C ALA A 1008 35.43 -11.15 -9.21
N LEU A 1009 36.55 -10.84 -9.89
CA LEU A 1009 37.87 -10.74 -9.29
C LEU A 1009 38.07 -9.33 -8.72
N HIS A 1010 38.16 -9.22 -7.39
CA HIS A 1010 38.29 -7.95 -6.71
C HIS A 1010 39.73 -7.66 -6.28
N GLY A 1011 40.48 -7.01 -7.18
CA GLY A 1011 41.88 -6.64 -7.02
C GLY A 1011 42.84 -7.57 -7.75
N ASP A 1012 44.12 -7.43 -7.42
CA ASP A 1012 45.25 -8.03 -8.13
C ASP A 1012 45.68 -9.37 -7.52
N GLY A 1013 46.43 -10.19 -8.28
CA GLY A 1013 47.07 -11.42 -7.79
C GLY A 1013 46.39 -12.75 -8.15
N PHE A 1014 45.41 -12.73 -9.07
CA PHE A 1014 44.74 -13.93 -9.57
C PHE A 1014 45.48 -14.55 -10.77
N ASP A 1015 45.61 -15.88 -10.81
CA ASP A 1015 46.10 -16.61 -11.99
C ASP A 1015 45.01 -16.69 -13.06
N ARG A 1016 44.99 -15.72 -13.98
CA ARG A 1016 43.97 -15.63 -15.02
C ARG A 1016 44.00 -16.83 -15.98
N ASP A 1017 45.18 -17.31 -16.36
CA ASP A 1017 45.37 -18.47 -17.23
C ASP A 1017 44.99 -19.80 -16.55
N GLY A 1018 45.19 -19.90 -15.23
CA GLY A 1018 44.67 -20.99 -14.39
C GLY A 1018 43.15 -21.02 -14.34
N ILE A 1019 42.56 -19.90 -13.93
CA ILE A 1019 41.12 -19.82 -13.71
C ILE A 1019 40.35 -19.90 -15.04
N ASP A 1020 40.85 -19.33 -16.15
CA ASP A 1020 40.19 -19.46 -17.47
C ASP A 1020 40.13 -20.92 -17.95
N ARG A 1021 41.13 -21.75 -17.63
CA ARG A 1021 41.06 -23.21 -17.86
C ARG A 1021 40.03 -23.85 -16.94
N ARG A 1022 40.07 -23.57 -15.63
CA ARG A 1022 39.13 -24.15 -14.65
C ARG A 1022 37.67 -23.81 -14.96
N LEU A 1023 37.40 -22.63 -15.53
CA LEU A 1023 36.08 -22.19 -16.00
C LEU A 1023 35.68 -22.78 -17.37
N HIS A 1024 36.64 -23.12 -18.24
CA HIS A 1024 36.36 -23.89 -19.46
C HIS A 1024 35.95 -25.33 -19.13
N ASP A 1025 36.47 -25.89 -18.03
CA ASP A 1025 36.14 -27.23 -17.51
C ASP A 1025 34.85 -27.23 -16.65
N LEU A 1026 33.92 -26.31 -16.93
CA LEU A 1026 32.56 -26.28 -16.37
C LEU A 1026 31.52 -26.58 -17.45
N ASP A 1027 30.57 -27.47 -17.15
CA ASP A 1027 29.41 -27.75 -18.01
C ASP A 1027 28.40 -26.57 -18.12
N HIS A 1028 28.68 -25.45 -17.43
CA HIS A 1028 27.82 -24.28 -17.32
C HIS A 1028 28.55 -22.99 -17.75
N PRO A 1029 27.85 -22.04 -18.43
CA PRO A 1029 28.48 -20.80 -18.88
C PRO A 1029 29.12 -20.01 -17.73
N ALA A 1030 30.36 -19.56 -17.91
CA ALA A 1030 31.06 -18.73 -16.95
C ALA A 1030 31.61 -17.45 -17.59
N ARG A 1031 31.70 -16.38 -16.79
CA ARG A 1031 32.23 -15.06 -17.17
C ARG A 1031 33.05 -14.49 -16.03
N VAL A 1032 34.09 -13.75 -16.40
CA VAL A 1032 35.02 -13.08 -15.48
C VAL A 1032 34.73 -11.59 -15.50
N VAL A 1033 34.66 -10.95 -14.33
CA VAL A 1033 34.52 -9.50 -14.18
C VAL A 1033 35.63 -8.96 -13.29
N GLU A 1034 36.59 -8.24 -13.88
CA GLU A 1034 37.69 -7.64 -13.13
C GLU A 1034 37.27 -6.33 -12.47
N ALA A 1035 37.52 -6.19 -11.17
CA ALA A 1035 37.13 -5.02 -10.37
C ALA A 1035 38.33 -4.49 -9.56
N PRO A 1036 38.69 -3.19 -9.70
CA PRO A 1036 39.79 -2.60 -8.93
C PRO A 1036 39.59 -2.68 -7.40
N ARG A 1037 40.66 -3.02 -6.68
CA ARG A 1037 40.73 -3.27 -5.22
C ARG A 1037 40.22 -2.16 -4.28
N HIS A 1038 39.86 -1.00 -4.83
CA HIS A 1038 39.38 0.17 -4.09
C HIS A 1038 37.85 0.33 -4.17
N LEU A 1039 37.14 -0.51 -4.93
CA LEU A 1039 35.68 -0.44 -5.04
C LEU A 1039 34.99 -1.06 -3.81
N PRO A 1040 33.84 -0.52 -3.35
CA PRO A 1040 33.03 -1.19 -2.35
C PRO A 1040 32.39 -2.45 -2.95
N LEU A 1041 32.23 -3.51 -2.14
CA LEU A 1041 31.71 -4.81 -2.61
C LEU A 1041 30.38 -4.70 -3.39
N GLY A 1042 29.48 -3.79 -3.00
CA GLY A 1042 28.23 -3.56 -3.74
C GLY A 1042 28.44 -3.08 -5.18
N ALA A 1043 29.49 -2.29 -5.45
CA ALA A 1043 29.83 -1.89 -6.82
C ALA A 1043 30.43 -3.05 -7.64
N VAL A 1044 31.16 -3.95 -7.00
CA VAL A 1044 31.69 -5.18 -7.62
C VAL A 1044 30.56 -6.14 -7.99
N LEU A 1045 29.62 -6.36 -7.06
CA LEU A 1045 28.43 -7.18 -7.30
C LEU A 1045 27.51 -6.56 -8.37
N ASN A 1046 27.38 -5.24 -8.42
CA ASN A 1046 26.65 -4.56 -9.50
C ASN A 1046 27.35 -4.70 -10.87
N ALA A 1047 28.68 -4.70 -10.93
CA ALA A 1047 29.41 -4.96 -12.18
C ALA A 1047 29.18 -6.41 -12.66
N ALA A 1048 29.21 -7.39 -11.76
CA ALA A 1048 28.84 -8.78 -12.05
C ALA A 1048 27.37 -8.88 -12.52
N ALA A 1049 26.44 -8.20 -11.85
CA ALA A 1049 25.03 -8.16 -12.20
C ALA A 1049 24.74 -7.44 -13.54
N ALA A 1050 25.61 -6.54 -14.00
CA ALA A 1050 25.44 -5.83 -15.27
C ALA A 1050 25.76 -6.71 -16.49
N GLU A 1051 26.74 -7.62 -16.36
CA GLU A 1051 27.16 -8.56 -17.42
C GLU A 1051 26.39 -9.91 -17.39
N ALA A 1052 25.53 -10.09 -16.39
CA ALA A 1052 24.72 -11.28 -16.16
C ALA A 1052 23.46 -11.36 -17.05
N SER A 1053 23.15 -12.54 -17.58
CA SER A 1053 22.00 -12.82 -18.46
C SER A 1053 20.76 -13.37 -17.75
N GLY A 1054 20.90 -13.79 -16.48
CA GLY A 1054 19.84 -14.46 -15.71
C GLY A 1054 18.62 -13.61 -15.37
N SER A 1055 17.47 -14.29 -15.32
CA SER A 1055 16.20 -13.78 -14.79
C SER A 1055 16.18 -13.69 -13.25
N LEU A 1056 17.00 -14.50 -12.59
CA LEU A 1056 17.24 -14.51 -11.15
C LEU A 1056 18.74 -14.29 -10.92
N LEU A 1057 19.10 -13.44 -9.97
CA LEU A 1057 20.47 -13.18 -9.55
C LEU A 1057 20.64 -13.73 -8.14
N THR A 1058 21.67 -14.53 -7.89
CA THR A 1058 21.96 -15.10 -6.56
C THR A 1058 23.39 -14.79 -6.17
N LYS A 1059 23.62 -14.42 -4.91
CA LYS A 1059 24.97 -14.12 -4.41
C LYS A 1059 25.55 -15.36 -3.72
N PHE A 1060 26.78 -15.73 -4.10
CA PHE A 1060 27.61 -16.67 -3.36
C PHE A 1060 28.80 -15.89 -2.76
N ASP A 1061 29.11 -16.13 -1.49
CA ASP A 1061 30.36 -15.69 -0.83
C ASP A 1061 31.46 -16.77 -0.96
N ASP A 1062 32.72 -16.34 -1.14
CA ASP A 1062 33.86 -17.20 -1.50
C ASP A 1062 34.51 -17.98 -0.33
N ASP A 1063 33.88 -17.97 0.84
CA ASP A 1063 34.26 -18.77 2.02
C ASP A 1063 33.10 -19.54 2.70
N ASP A 1064 31.85 -19.39 2.25
CA ASP A 1064 30.72 -20.18 2.75
C ASP A 1064 30.61 -21.55 2.04
N LEU A 1065 29.91 -22.52 2.67
CA LEU A 1065 29.75 -23.88 2.12
C LEU A 1065 28.32 -24.13 1.65
N TYR A 1066 28.20 -24.69 0.44
CA TYR A 1066 26.94 -24.82 -0.30
C TYR A 1066 26.62 -26.29 -0.56
N GLY A 1067 25.39 -26.71 -0.27
CA GLY A 1067 24.90 -28.02 -0.69
C GLY A 1067 24.63 -28.06 -2.20
N PRO A 1068 24.65 -29.25 -2.84
CA PRO A 1068 24.43 -29.40 -4.29
C PRO A 1068 23.04 -28.90 -4.74
N GLU A 1069 22.05 -28.96 -3.85
CA GLU A 1069 20.68 -28.56 -4.12
C GLU A 1069 20.38 -27.09 -3.76
N HIS A 1070 21.40 -26.28 -3.44
CA HIS A 1070 21.20 -24.92 -2.90
C HIS A 1070 20.44 -24.02 -3.90
N LEU A 1071 20.79 -24.06 -5.19
CA LEU A 1071 20.06 -23.33 -6.22
C LEU A 1071 18.61 -23.82 -6.39
N TRP A 1072 18.36 -25.13 -6.31
CA TRP A 1072 17.00 -25.67 -6.35
C TRP A 1072 16.15 -25.13 -5.20
N ASP A 1073 16.67 -25.11 -3.97
CA ASP A 1073 15.95 -24.60 -2.81
C ASP A 1073 15.54 -23.13 -2.96
N LEU A 1074 16.42 -22.29 -3.49
CA LEU A 1074 16.14 -20.87 -3.71
C LEU A 1074 15.15 -20.65 -4.87
N VAL A 1075 15.31 -21.34 -6.00
CA VAL A 1075 14.37 -21.23 -7.13
C VAL A 1075 12.98 -21.70 -6.73
N LEU A 1076 12.87 -22.86 -6.07
CA LEU A 1076 11.58 -23.38 -5.61
C LEU A 1076 10.95 -22.45 -4.56
N ALA A 1077 11.75 -21.90 -3.64
CA ALA A 1077 11.28 -20.88 -2.70
C ALA A 1077 10.74 -19.64 -3.42
N HIS A 1078 11.36 -19.18 -4.51
CA HIS A 1078 10.81 -18.11 -5.34
C HIS A 1078 9.47 -18.51 -5.97
N GLU A 1079 9.35 -19.74 -6.51
CA GLU A 1079 8.10 -20.23 -7.12
C GLU A 1079 6.93 -20.29 -6.13
N TYR A 1080 7.09 -20.95 -4.97
CA TYR A 1080 5.97 -21.11 -4.02
C TYR A 1080 5.67 -19.86 -3.18
N SER A 1081 6.68 -19.02 -2.90
CA SER A 1081 6.47 -17.79 -2.13
C SER A 1081 6.02 -16.61 -2.99
N ARG A 1082 6.29 -16.62 -4.31
CA ARG A 1082 6.12 -15.46 -5.19
C ARG A 1082 6.78 -14.18 -4.63
N ALA A 1083 7.82 -14.34 -3.81
CA ALA A 1083 8.63 -13.26 -3.29
C ALA A 1083 9.77 -12.97 -4.29
N PRO A 1084 9.90 -11.75 -4.82
CA PRO A 1084 11.00 -11.44 -5.73
C PRO A 1084 12.38 -11.42 -5.06
N LEU A 1085 12.45 -11.47 -3.72
CA LEU A 1085 13.66 -11.76 -2.96
C LEU A 1085 13.43 -12.97 -2.04
N VAL A 1086 14.31 -13.96 -2.13
CA VAL A 1086 14.32 -15.16 -1.29
C VAL A 1086 15.71 -15.42 -0.73
N GLY A 1087 15.82 -16.25 0.30
CA GLY A 1087 17.13 -16.67 0.80
C GLY A 1087 17.07 -17.61 2.00
N LYS A 1088 18.21 -18.22 2.32
CA LYS A 1088 18.37 -19.07 3.51
C LYS A 1088 18.76 -18.20 4.71
N GLY A 1089 18.39 -18.64 5.91
CA GLY A 1089 18.98 -18.10 7.14
C GLY A 1089 20.36 -18.71 7.38
N ALA A 1090 21.28 -17.96 8.00
CA ALA A 1090 22.50 -18.53 8.59
C ALA A 1090 22.18 -19.30 9.88
N GLU A 1091 21.39 -20.36 9.73
CA GLU A 1091 20.92 -21.27 10.77
C GLU A 1091 22.03 -22.24 11.16
N PHE A 1092 22.78 -22.75 10.18
CA PHE A 1092 24.03 -23.48 10.38
C PHE A 1092 25.23 -22.54 10.25
N VAL A 1093 26.15 -22.63 11.20
CA VAL A 1093 27.41 -21.85 11.22
C VAL A 1093 28.55 -22.78 11.64
N TYR A 1094 29.68 -22.74 10.93
CA TYR A 1094 30.92 -23.41 11.34
C TYR A 1094 31.91 -22.38 11.89
N LEU A 1095 32.35 -22.59 13.13
CA LEU A 1095 33.35 -21.78 13.84
C LEU A 1095 34.70 -22.47 13.71
N GLU A 1096 35.56 -21.98 12.81
CA GLU A 1096 36.86 -22.60 12.52
C GLU A 1096 37.82 -22.51 13.71
N GLY A 1097 37.82 -21.39 14.43
CA GLY A 1097 38.68 -21.18 15.60
C GLY A 1097 38.36 -22.08 16.80
N SER A 1098 37.12 -22.61 16.86
CA SER A 1098 36.64 -23.52 17.91
C SER A 1098 36.44 -24.96 17.43
N ASP A 1099 36.60 -25.22 16.11
CA ASP A 1099 36.24 -26.46 15.40
C ASP A 1099 34.85 -27.02 15.77
N VAL A 1100 33.81 -26.18 15.63
CA VAL A 1100 32.41 -26.53 15.97
C VAL A 1100 31.44 -26.04 14.91
N THR A 1101 30.59 -26.94 14.40
CA THR A 1101 29.36 -26.57 13.69
C THR A 1101 28.21 -26.42 14.68
N LEU A 1102 27.44 -25.34 14.56
CA LEU A 1102 26.27 -25.06 15.40
C LEU A 1102 25.01 -24.81 14.55
N HIS A 1103 23.86 -25.27 15.06
CA HIS A 1103 22.53 -24.94 14.56
C HIS A 1103 21.87 -23.95 15.52
N ARG A 1104 21.48 -22.78 15.03
CA ARG A 1104 20.81 -21.70 15.78
C ARG A 1104 19.52 -21.25 15.11
N PHE A 1105 18.62 -20.66 15.90
CA PHE A 1105 17.30 -20.21 15.47
C PHE A 1105 16.43 -21.31 14.87
N ARG A 1106 16.53 -22.55 15.38
CA ARG A 1106 15.79 -23.72 14.88
C ARG A 1106 14.28 -23.42 14.76
N GLY A 1107 13.73 -23.62 13.57
CA GLY A 1107 12.33 -23.28 13.24
C GLY A 1107 12.02 -21.78 13.07
N GLY A 1108 13.05 -20.93 12.95
CA GLY A 1108 12.94 -19.50 12.64
C GLY A 1108 12.82 -19.19 11.14
N GLY A 1109 12.99 -20.19 10.26
CA GLY A 1109 12.84 -20.10 8.81
C GLY A 1109 11.38 -20.07 8.32
N GLU A 1110 11.22 -20.37 7.03
CA GLU A 1110 9.93 -20.68 6.37
C GLU A 1110 8.84 -19.59 6.54
N ARG A 1111 9.19 -18.34 6.19
CA ARG A 1111 8.32 -17.18 6.40
C ARG A 1111 8.63 -16.01 5.48
N TYR A 1112 7.61 -15.22 5.15
CA TYR A 1112 7.84 -13.84 4.69
C TYR A 1112 8.49 -13.02 5.81
N ILE A 1113 9.44 -12.15 5.44
CA ILE A 1113 10.19 -11.32 6.37
C ILE A 1113 9.98 -9.83 6.08
N THR A 1114 9.99 -9.03 7.13
CA THR A 1114 9.97 -7.55 7.07
C THR A 1114 11.21 -6.94 7.73
N THR A 1115 12.17 -7.79 8.12
CA THR A 1115 13.41 -7.43 8.83
C THR A 1115 14.52 -8.43 8.46
N GLN A 1116 15.77 -8.00 8.62
CA GLN A 1116 16.97 -8.77 8.30
C GLN A 1116 16.96 -10.16 8.96
N SER A 1117 16.85 -11.21 8.16
CA SER A 1117 16.98 -12.60 8.63
C SER A 1117 17.39 -13.62 7.54
N ILE A 1118 17.78 -13.15 6.36
CA ILE A 1118 18.46 -13.91 5.30
C ILE A 1118 19.98 -13.68 5.41
N ALA A 1119 20.80 -14.66 5.04
CA ALA A 1119 22.25 -14.55 5.00
C ALA A 1119 22.76 -13.92 3.69
N GLY A 1120 23.88 -13.21 3.75
CA GLY A 1120 24.45 -12.48 2.60
C GLY A 1120 24.86 -13.39 1.43
N GLY A 1121 25.49 -14.52 1.73
CA GLY A 1121 25.90 -15.52 0.74
C GLY A 1121 24.79 -16.50 0.33
N ALA A 1122 23.53 -16.30 0.76
CA ALA A 1122 22.44 -17.22 0.45
C ALA A 1122 21.15 -16.47 0.09
N LEU A 1123 21.27 -15.38 -0.68
CA LEU A 1123 20.14 -14.58 -1.18
C LEU A 1123 20.02 -14.68 -2.70
N MET A 1124 18.78 -14.70 -3.19
CA MET A 1124 18.41 -14.68 -4.60
C MET A 1124 17.29 -13.67 -4.85
N VAL A 1125 17.44 -12.84 -5.89
CA VAL A 1125 16.54 -11.75 -6.26
C VAL A 1125 16.17 -11.81 -7.75
N THR A 1126 14.94 -11.44 -8.12
CA THR A 1126 14.57 -11.34 -9.54
C THR A 1126 15.24 -10.14 -10.19
N ARG A 1127 15.66 -10.27 -11.45
CA ARG A 1127 16.25 -9.19 -12.26
C ARG A 1127 15.43 -7.89 -12.18
N HIS A 1128 14.13 -7.96 -12.44
CA HIS A 1128 13.24 -6.79 -12.36
C HIS A 1128 13.23 -6.12 -10.98
N CYS A 1129 13.17 -6.88 -9.89
CA CYS A 1129 13.18 -6.30 -8.55
C CYS A 1129 14.55 -5.72 -8.17
N PHE A 1130 15.62 -6.34 -8.64
CA PHE A 1130 16.98 -5.83 -8.48
C PHE A 1130 17.19 -4.50 -9.22
N ASP A 1131 16.69 -4.41 -10.46
CA ASP A 1131 16.76 -3.20 -11.27
C ASP A 1131 15.86 -2.08 -10.70
N ASP A 1132 14.64 -2.40 -10.21
CA ASP A 1132 13.71 -1.46 -9.54
C ASP A 1132 14.34 -0.80 -8.31
N VAL A 1133 15.12 -1.54 -7.51
CA VAL A 1133 15.80 -1.02 -6.31
C VAL A 1133 17.19 -0.43 -6.58
N LEU A 1134 17.59 -0.34 -7.86
CA LEU A 1134 18.91 0.18 -8.31
C LEU A 1134 20.11 -0.66 -7.82
N GLY A 1135 19.91 -1.94 -7.57
CA GLY A 1135 20.95 -2.93 -7.22
C GLY A 1135 21.51 -2.81 -5.80
N TRP A 1136 22.73 -3.33 -5.58
CA TRP A 1136 23.42 -3.19 -4.30
C TRP A 1136 23.91 -1.74 -4.10
N ARG A 1137 23.59 -1.15 -2.95
CA ARG A 1137 24.18 0.14 -2.57
C ARG A 1137 25.72 0.04 -2.46
N PRO A 1138 26.50 1.05 -2.90
CA PRO A 1138 27.96 1.08 -2.79
C PRO A 1138 28.43 1.45 -1.36
N VAL A 1139 27.93 0.73 -0.35
CA VAL A 1139 28.25 0.94 1.07
C VAL A 1139 29.46 0.10 1.52
N PRO A 1140 30.26 0.57 2.51
CA PRO A 1140 31.49 -0.12 2.92
C PRO A 1140 31.26 -1.35 3.83
N ARG A 1141 30.06 -1.49 4.41
CA ARG A 1141 29.61 -2.62 5.24
C ARG A 1141 28.10 -2.82 5.04
N SER A 1142 27.56 -3.97 5.43
CA SER A 1142 26.12 -4.26 5.36
C SER A 1142 25.50 -4.12 3.96
N VAL A 1143 26.27 -4.46 2.92
CA VAL A 1143 25.88 -4.41 1.49
C VAL A 1143 24.60 -5.22 1.22
N ASP A 1144 24.54 -6.48 1.65
CA ASP A 1144 23.37 -7.35 1.45
C ASP A 1144 22.19 -6.94 2.33
N GLN A 1145 22.47 -6.44 3.53
CA GLN A 1145 21.47 -5.88 4.44
C GLN A 1145 20.80 -4.62 3.86
N ALA A 1146 21.52 -3.82 3.07
CA ALA A 1146 20.97 -2.69 2.34
C ALA A 1146 20.03 -3.17 1.23
N LEU A 1147 20.46 -4.11 0.37
CA LEU A 1147 19.61 -4.68 -0.67
C LEU A 1147 18.31 -5.29 -0.09
N ILE A 1148 18.40 -6.06 1.00
CA ILE A 1148 17.22 -6.61 1.70
C ILE A 1148 16.29 -5.49 2.19
N ALA A 1149 16.85 -4.41 2.74
CA ALA A 1149 16.07 -3.26 3.21
C ALA A 1149 15.43 -2.45 2.06
N ASP A 1150 16.11 -2.34 0.92
CA ASP A 1150 15.61 -1.62 -0.25
C ASP A 1150 14.47 -2.38 -0.94
N VAL A 1151 14.60 -3.70 -1.10
CA VAL A 1151 13.51 -4.56 -1.61
C VAL A 1151 12.27 -4.50 -0.72
N VAL A 1152 12.43 -4.61 0.60
CA VAL A 1152 11.30 -4.52 1.54
C VAL A 1152 10.75 -3.09 1.62
N GLY A 1153 11.62 -2.08 1.49
CA GLY A 1153 11.26 -0.66 1.49
C GLY A 1153 10.46 -0.23 0.25
N GLY A 1154 10.80 -0.79 -0.92
CA GLY A 1154 10.01 -0.66 -2.16
C GLY A 1154 8.64 -1.36 -2.11
N GLY A 1155 8.32 -2.05 -1.01
CA GLY A 1155 7.05 -2.76 -0.82
C GLY A 1155 7.00 -4.16 -1.44
N HIS A 1156 8.12 -4.64 -2.00
CA HIS A 1156 8.22 -6.01 -2.49
C HIS A 1156 8.27 -7.02 -1.32
N ARG A 1157 7.90 -8.27 -1.59
CA ARG A 1157 7.96 -9.35 -0.59
C ARG A 1157 9.36 -9.96 -0.54
N ALA A 1158 9.87 -10.20 0.67
CA ALA A 1158 11.03 -11.04 0.93
C ALA A 1158 10.61 -12.32 1.68
N TYR A 1159 11.22 -13.48 1.38
CA TYR A 1159 10.91 -14.76 2.03
C TYR A 1159 12.18 -15.53 2.46
N ARG A 1160 12.26 -15.90 3.74
CA ARG A 1160 13.29 -16.79 4.29
C ARG A 1160 12.82 -18.24 4.16
N THR A 1161 13.59 -19.07 3.45
CA THR A 1161 13.41 -20.53 3.42
C THR A 1161 14.23 -21.21 4.54
N HIS A 1162 14.23 -22.55 4.59
CA HIS A 1162 15.02 -23.35 5.52
C HIS A 1162 16.54 -23.14 5.38
N GLY A 1163 17.30 -23.39 6.46
CA GLY A 1163 18.76 -23.29 6.46
C GLY A 1163 19.51 -24.45 5.80
N MET A 1164 18.93 -25.66 5.78
CA MET A 1164 19.57 -26.88 5.26
C MET A 1164 20.19 -26.67 3.87
N GLY A 1165 21.41 -27.18 3.66
CA GLY A 1165 22.17 -27.02 2.41
C GLY A 1165 22.91 -25.67 2.28
N TYR A 1166 23.25 -25.03 3.40
CA TYR A 1166 24.10 -23.83 3.48
C TYR A 1166 24.72 -23.72 4.87
N VAL A 1167 26.05 -23.52 4.94
CA VAL A 1167 26.78 -23.25 6.19
C VAL A 1167 27.52 -21.93 6.05
N LEU A 1168 27.24 -21.01 6.98
CA LEU A 1168 28.01 -19.78 7.15
C LEU A 1168 29.35 -20.13 7.82
N VAL A 1169 30.49 -19.85 7.19
CA VAL A 1169 31.80 -20.10 7.82
C VAL A 1169 32.26 -18.86 8.58
N ARG A 1170 32.93 -19.08 9.71
CA ARG A 1170 33.59 -18.05 10.53
C ARG A 1170 35.08 -18.40 10.68
N HIS A 1171 35.87 -17.83 9.78
CA HIS A 1171 37.31 -17.70 9.93
C HIS A 1171 37.59 -16.62 11.00
N GLY A 1172 38.61 -16.81 11.86
CA GLY A 1172 38.85 -15.93 13.01
C GLY A 1172 39.20 -14.47 12.68
N GLU A 1173 39.60 -14.17 11.43
CA GLU A 1173 39.94 -12.82 10.97
C GLU A 1173 39.31 -12.49 9.60
N GLY A 1174 39.30 -11.19 9.24
CA GLY A 1174 39.03 -10.72 7.88
C GLY A 1174 37.56 -10.45 7.50
N HIS A 1175 36.58 -10.87 8.30
CA HIS A 1175 35.15 -10.62 8.04
C HIS A 1175 34.72 -9.15 8.23
N THR A 1176 33.70 -8.74 7.46
CA THR A 1176 33.06 -7.41 7.57
C THR A 1176 32.10 -7.28 8.76
N TRP A 1177 31.70 -8.40 9.35
CA TRP A 1177 30.91 -8.49 10.58
C TRP A 1177 31.79 -9.09 11.68
N GLN A 1178 32.11 -8.28 12.68
CA GLN A 1178 32.92 -8.65 13.83
C GLN A 1178 31.99 -9.09 14.97
N ALA A 1179 31.89 -10.39 15.18
CA ALA A 1179 31.21 -11.02 16.30
C ALA A 1179 32.05 -12.23 16.73
N GLU A 1180 32.45 -12.26 18.00
CA GLU A 1180 33.23 -13.35 18.61
C GLU A 1180 32.45 -14.68 18.59
N ASP A 1181 33.15 -15.82 18.65
CA ASP A 1181 32.54 -17.16 18.72
C ASP A 1181 31.47 -17.27 19.83
N ASP A 1182 31.71 -16.64 20.99
CA ASP A 1182 30.76 -16.51 22.11
C ASP A 1182 29.37 -15.99 21.69
N TYR A 1183 29.29 -15.09 20.70
CA TYR A 1183 28.03 -14.56 20.19
C TYR A 1183 27.19 -15.64 19.50
N PHE A 1184 27.83 -16.55 18.78
CA PHE A 1184 27.17 -17.64 18.06
C PHE A 1184 26.86 -18.81 19.00
N LEU A 1185 27.79 -19.16 19.90
CA LEU A 1185 27.60 -20.19 20.92
C LEU A 1185 26.44 -19.85 21.87
N ALA A 1186 26.29 -18.58 22.26
CA ALA A 1186 25.14 -18.10 23.04
C ALA A 1186 23.79 -18.14 22.29
N GLN A 1187 23.79 -18.45 20.99
CA GLN A 1187 22.59 -18.58 20.14
C GLN A 1187 22.33 -20.03 19.68
N ALA A 1188 23.28 -20.94 19.92
CA ALA A 1188 23.18 -22.33 19.48
C ALA A 1188 22.02 -23.05 20.19
N ASN A 1189 21.18 -23.73 19.39
CA ASN A 1189 20.22 -24.70 19.88
C ASN A 1189 20.87 -26.09 20.01
N GLU A 1190 21.85 -26.38 19.17
CA GLU A 1190 22.60 -27.64 19.11
C GLU A 1190 23.99 -27.40 18.51
N THR A 1191 24.98 -28.20 18.90
CA THR A 1191 26.38 -28.12 18.43
C THR A 1191 26.94 -29.50 18.11
N ARG A 1192 27.85 -29.58 17.14
CA ARG A 1192 28.61 -30.77 16.74
C ARG A 1192 30.09 -30.39 16.61
N SER A 1193 30.99 -31.29 17.00
CA SER A 1193 32.44 -31.11 16.86
C SER A 1193 32.88 -31.36 15.41
N GLY A 1194 33.83 -30.57 14.92
CA GLY A 1194 34.26 -30.62 13.52
C GLY A 1194 33.33 -29.82 12.59
N CYS A 1195 33.77 -29.67 11.34
CA CYS A 1195 32.92 -29.17 10.25
C CYS A 1195 31.89 -30.23 9.82
N ASP A 1196 30.88 -30.48 10.66
CA ASP A 1196 29.83 -31.48 10.41
C ASP A 1196 28.87 -31.01 9.30
N LEU A 1197 29.19 -31.40 8.05
CA LEU A 1197 28.39 -31.10 6.86
C LEU A 1197 27.08 -31.91 6.81
N ALA A 1198 27.07 -33.13 7.35
CA ALA A 1198 25.87 -33.95 7.42
C ALA A 1198 24.81 -33.32 8.34
N PHE A 1199 25.26 -32.71 9.45
CA PHE A 1199 24.43 -31.89 10.34
C PHE A 1199 23.94 -30.58 9.72
N ALA A 1200 24.44 -30.18 8.54
CA ALA A 1200 23.89 -29.06 7.75
C ALA A 1200 23.04 -29.52 6.55
N GLY A 1201 22.83 -30.82 6.38
CA GLY A 1201 22.17 -31.39 5.20
C GLY A 1201 23.01 -31.30 3.92
N ILE A 1202 24.35 -31.28 4.04
CA ILE A 1202 25.29 -31.29 2.92
C ILE A 1202 25.99 -32.66 2.88
N THR A 1203 25.60 -33.51 1.93
CA THR A 1203 26.32 -34.76 1.62
C THR A 1203 27.56 -34.43 0.77
N PRO A 1204 28.77 -34.89 1.15
CA PRO A 1204 29.97 -34.69 0.33
C PRO A 1204 29.87 -35.35 -1.05
N LEU A 1205 30.37 -34.67 -2.08
CA LEU A 1205 30.56 -35.26 -3.41
C LEU A 1205 31.62 -36.38 -3.31
N GLY A 1206 31.19 -37.62 -3.51
CA GLY A 1206 32.06 -38.81 -3.41
C GLY A 1206 31.65 -39.85 -2.35
N SER A 1207 30.60 -39.61 -1.55
CA SER A 1207 29.97 -40.69 -0.76
C SER A 1207 29.32 -41.74 -1.71
N PRO A 1208 29.51 -43.05 -1.48
CA PRO A 1208 29.23 -44.10 -2.47
C PRO A 1208 27.74 -44.49 -2.63
N ASP A 1209 26.81 -43.80 -1.98
CA ASP A 1209 25.37 -44.12 -1.98
C ASP A 1209 24.58 -43.25 -2.99
N ARG A 1210 25.07 -43.14 -4.24
CA ARG A 1210 24.38 -42.53 -5.39
C ARG A 1210 24.67 -43.29 -6.68
#